data_AF-A0A182FEX8-F1
#
_entry.id   AF-A0A182FEX8-F1
#
_cell.length_a   1.000
_cell.length_b   1.000
_cell.length_c   1.000
_cell.angle_alpha   90.00
_cell.angle_beta   90.00
_cell.angle_gamma   90.00
#
_symmetry.space_group_name_H-M   'P 1'
#
loop_
_entity.id
_entity.type
_entity.pdbx_description
1 polymer ?
#
loop_
_entity_poly.entity_id
_entity_poly.type
_entity_poly.pdbx_seq_one_letter_code
_entity_poly.pdbx_strand_id
1 'polypeptide(L)'
;MMPWTTSSSLVSFLRRSSKAAAFTPLANRAPTPQWHMSVDGAGMCARQLRTLLVLVDGRHNNRLEPVAHQSSVVGQQSWNTKRKQYYQQHRASSANFGTNSSRTMSGAASKQSLVALEEARRFMVDCLVKSRTPLAHAQAQADLLAEADYRGHFSHGMNRLEMYINDLHKNACDGAAVPTILNETPATAWVDGNNGLGAVVGNFCMDLAIKKAKEVGVGWVCAKRSNHYGIAGWYTMRAMKAGCIGMSMTNTSPLASPTRSKEAALGTNPISVGAPAKDGDGFVLDMATTAVAVGKIEMQRRKNEPIPLGWAQGPDGHPTTDASVAFDTACLMPLGGSELTSGYKGYGLGAMVEMFCGVLAGANYATKIRKWTHAGADSEADLGQCFVAINPSCFAPGFEDRLSDMNGILRNMPTTDPALPVLVAGDPERHHMEKVDKDGGLAYHVNQIKTCTELSERTLPGVRIMSLYKIRVADLEALLDEDELDLKALRNFCFNGIPDCNGYRALCWKLILGYLGPRKSTWPAKLAKQRELYKQLLTEMVISPGEQDGPECIDHPLSDGPESNWSTFFKDNEVLLQIDKDVRRLCPDISFFQQATDYPCELVRERERKLHVRVAPSTLSSANVERKGVGMTKQINLITKRATESYEAMDNGQEAHWEVVERILFLYAKLNPGQGYVQGMNEIIGPIYYVFASDPDLQYRRHAEADCFFCFTALMGEIRDFFIKTLDESEGGIKGMMAKLSNLLHERDAEVWERLRDQELYPQYYSFRWLTLLLSQEFPLPDVLRIWDSVFADHKRYDFLIKICCSMILLLREQILENDFANNVKLLQNFPTMDINVVLRRATNLD
;
A
#
# COMPACT_ATOMS: atom_id res chain seq x y z
N MET A 1 24.16 13.75 56.12
CA MET A 1 23.73 12.58 56.92
C MET A 1 22.81 11.73 56.05
N MET A 2 23.29 10.57 55.64
CA MET A 2 22.54 9.38 55.19
C MET A 2 21.78 8.76 56.39
N PRO A 3 20.96 7.67 56.27
CA PRO A 3 20.30 7.06 55.11
C PRO A 3 18.90 6.39 55.37
N TRP A 4 18.21 6.03 54.27
CA TRP A 4 17.62 4.71 53.89
C TRP A 4 16.61 3.90 54.75
N THR A 5 15.64 3.31 54.00
CA THR A 5 15.05 1.94 54.09
C THR A 5 14.06 1.62 55.23
N THR A 6 13.04 0.74 55.12
CA THR A 6 12.61 -0.30 54.16
C THR A 6 11.20 -0.82 54.56
N SER A 7 10.44 -1.32 53.56
CA SER A 7 9.67 -2.60 53.46
C SER A 7 9.08 -3.27 54.72
N SER A 8 8.02 -4.08 54.75
CA SER A 8 7.05 -4.68 53.81
C SER A 8 6.22 -5.73 54.58
N SER A 9 5.31 -6.41 53.88
CA SER A 9 4.78 -7.77 54.14
C SER A 9 3.42 -7.84 54.87
N LEU A 10 2.35 -8.23 54.15
CA LEU A 10 1.88 -9.59 53.77
C LEU A 10 1.02 -10.20 54.91
N VAL A 11 -0.06 -10.98 54.74
CA VAL A 11 -0.99 -11.37 53.67
C VAL A 11 -2.01 -12.33 54.34
N SER A 12 -3.28 -12.26 53.93
CA SER A 12 -4.35 -13.29 53.94
C SER A 12 -4.64 -14.21 55.17
N PHE A 13 -5.92 -14.40 55.51
CA PHE A 13 -6.64 -15.71 55.37
C PHE A 13 -8.14 -15.64 55.76
N LEU A 14 -9.00 -15.98 54.78
CA LEU A 14 -10.09 -16.97 54.79
C LEU A 14 -11.25 -17.04 55.86
N ARG A 15 -12.45 -17.24 55.26
CA ARG A 15 -13.57 -18.18 55.56
C ARG A 15 -14.83 -17.71 56.32
N ARG A 16 -15.90 -17.57 55.50
CA ARG A 16 -17.16 -18.36 55.45
C ARG A 16 -18.16 -18.42 56.64
N SER A 17 -19.42 -18.23 56.24
CA SER A 17 -20.69 -18.87 56.70
C SER A 17 -21.39 -18.22 57.92
N SER A 18 -22.72 -18.15 58.07
CA SER A 18 -23.93 -18.48 57.27
C SER A 18 -25.20 -18.14 58.12
N LYS A 19 -26.41 -18.27 57.51
CA LYS A 19 -27.81 -18.32 58.04
C LYS A 19 -28.65 -17.04 57.81
N ALA A 20 -29.74 -16.97 57.04
CA ALA A 20 -30.85 -17.83 56.58
C ALA A 20 -32.10 -17.88 57.49
N ALA A 21 -33.24 -17.43 56.94
CA ALA A 21 -34.65 -17.92 57.07
C ALA A 21 -35.53 -16.99 56.18
N ALA A 22 -36.21 -17.35 55.07
CA ALA A 22 -37.05 -18.47 54.63
C ALA A 22 -38.53 -18.37 55.07
N PHE A 23 -39.46 -18.26 54.10
CA PHE A 23 -40.65 -19.12 53.94
C PHE A 23 -41.29 -18.96 52.53
N THR A 24 -41.76 -20.10 52.00
CA THR A 24 -42.24 -20.47 50.63
C THR A 24 -43.66 -21.12 50.78
N PRO A 25 -44.27 -21.89 49.82
CA PRO A 25 -44.55 -21.77 48.36
C PRO A 25 -45.98 -22.27 47.96
N LEU A 26 -46.29 -22.37 46.64
CA LEU A 26 -47.06 -23.42 45.90
C LEU A 26 -47.28 -22.98 44.42
N ALA A 27 -47.59 -23.81 43.42
CA ALA A 27 -46.92 -24.93 42.72
C ALA A 27 -47.70 -25.25 41.40
N ASN A 28 -47.07 -25.99 40.47
CA ASN A 28 -47.58 -26.69 39.25
C ASN A 28 -47.59 -25.92 37.90
N ARG A 29 -47.24 -26.49 36.72
CA ARG A 29 -46.69 -27.79 36.25
C ARG A 29 -46.24 -27.62 34.76
N ALA A 30 -45.25 -28.41 34.32
CA ALA A 30 -44.59 -28.51 32.99
C ALA A 30 -45.42 -29.37 31.96
N PRO A 31 -44.95 -29.85 30.76
CA PRO A 31 -43.59 -29.84 30.17
C PRO A 31 -43.44 -29.71 28.62
N THR A 32 -42.17 -29.59 28.19
CA THR A 32 -41.57 -29.85 26.87
C THR A 32 -41.44 -31.35 26.53
N PRO A 33 -41.12 -31.70 25.27
CA PRO A 33 -40.25 -32.85 25.02
C PRO A 33 -39.11 -32.59 24.00
N GLN A 34 -37.94 -33.17 24.31
CA GLN A 34 -36.80 -33.44 23.42
C GLN A 34 -37.04 -34.70 22.57
N TRP A 35 -36.36 -34.84 21.42
CA TRP A 35 -35.94 -36.14 20.86
C TRP A 35 -34.57 -36.05 20.16
N HIS A 36 -33.79 -37.11 20.34
CA HIS A 36 -32.41 -37.36 19.89
C HIS A 36 -32.34 -38.12 18.54
N MET A 37 -31.26 -37.85 17.78
CA MET A 37 -30.40 -38.68 16.90
C MET A 37 -30.96 -39.84 16.04
N SER A 38 -30.57 -39.86 14.75
CA SER A 38 -29.80 -40.96 14.12
C SER A 38 -29.33 -40.61 12.70
N VAL A 39 -28.17 -41.19 12.34
CA VAL A 39 -27.44 -41.15 11.06
C VAL A 39 -27.89 -42.34 10.16
N ASP A 40 -27.58 -42.23 8.86
CA ASP A 40 -27.59 -43.21 7.74
C ASP A 40 -28.53 -42.74 6.60
N GLY A 41 -28.22 -42.72 5.29
CA GLY A 41 -27.13 -43.27 4.48
C GLY A 41 -27.72 -43.60 3.08
N ALA A 42 -27.17 -43.00 2.02
CA ALA A 42 -27.22 -43.38 0.59
C ALA A 42 -28.56 -43.44 -0.22
N GLY A 43 -28.52 -43.00 -1.50
CA GLY A 43 -29.36 -43.61 -2.56
C GLY A 43 -30.00 -42.71 -3.64
N MET A 44 -29.22 -42.31 -4.65
CA MET A 44 -29.52 -42.28 -6.10
C MET A 44 -30.94 -42.02 -6.70
N CYS A 45 -30.98 -41.01 -7.58
CA CYS A 45 -31.38 -41.04 -9.02
C CYS A 45 -32.85 -41.18 -9.49
N ALA A 46 -33.34 -40.08 -10.11
CA ALA A 46 -34.13 -39.91 -11.35
C ALA A 46 -35.19 -40.95 -11.79
N ARG A 47 -36.42 -40.47 -12.08
CA ARG A 47 -37.00 -40.39 -13.45
C ARG A 47 -38.49 -39.96 -13.51
N GLN A 48 -38.77 -39.22 -14.58
CA GLN A 48 -39.95 -39.26 -15.48
C GLN A 48 -41.27 -38.56 -15.13
N LEU A 49 -41.40 -37.34 -15.69
CA LEU A 49 -42.25 -36.98 -16.85
C LEU A 49 -43.71 -37.46 -16.98
N ARG A 50 -44.56 -36.43 -17.19
CA ARG A 50 -45.67 -36.25 -18.16
C ARG A 50 -47.13 -36.47 -17.69
N THR A 51 -47.79 -35.31 -17.57
CA THR A 51 -48.91 -34.83 -18.41
C THR A 51 -50.19 -35.68 -18.50
N LEU A 52 -51.31 -35.11 -18.07
CA LEU A 52 -52.54 -35.12 -18.87
C LEU A 52 -53.43 -33.88 -18.62
N LEU A 53 -53.93 -33.33 -19.73
CA LEU A 53 -54.82 -32.17 -19.88
C LEU A 53 -56.31 -32.55 -19.74
N VAL A 54 -57.09 -31.58 -19.22
CA VAL A 54 -58.40 -31.05 -19.70
C VAL A 54 -59.63 -31.97 -19.77
N LEU A 55 -60.73 -31.53 -19.12
CA LEU A 55 -62.06 -31.18 -19.68
C LEU A 55 -63.00 -30.83 -18.49
N VAL A 56 -63.48 -29.57 -18.34
CA VAL A 56 -64.78 -29.03 -18.78
C VAL A 56 -65.98 -29.61 -18.01
N ASP A 57 -66.72 -28.80 -17.23
CA ASP A 57 -67.98 -28.16 -17.67
C ASP A 57 -68.69 -27.32 -16.58
N GLY A 58 -69.16 -26.14 -16.98
CA GLY A 58 -70.53 -25.62 -16.79
C GLY A 58 -71.21 -25.47 -15.43
N ARG A 59 -71.50 -24.21 -15.04
CA ARG A 59 -72.85 -23.55 -15.06
C ARG A 59 -73.24 -22.70 -13.82
N HIS A 60 -73.98 -21.64 -14.17
CA HIS A 60 -74.90 -20.76 -13.41
C HIS A 60 -74.27 -19.62 -12.59
N ASN A 61 -74.29 -18.35 -13.02
CA ASN A 61 -75.32 -17.41 -13.53
C ASN A 61 -76.21 -16.85 -12.41
N ASN A 62 -76.04 -15.56 -12.09
CA ASN A 62 -77.16 -14.65 -11.82
C ASN A 62 -76.76 -13.19 -12.06
N ARG A 63 -77.54 -12.56 -12.95
CA ARG A 63 -77.57 -11.13 -13.29
C ARG A 63 -78.52 -10.40 -12.35
N LEU A 64 -78.20 -9.16 -11.98
CA LEU A 64 -79.16 -8.04 -11.91
C LEU A 64 -78.44 -6.77 -12.39
N GLU A 65 -79.16 -5.96 -13.17
CA GLU A 65 -78.70 -4.83 -13.99
C GLU A 65 -79.29 -3.48 -13.45
N PRO A 66 -79.11 -2.29 -14.05
CA PRO A 66 -78.33 -1.18 -13.50
C PRO A 66 -79.11 0.13 -13.24
N VAL A 67 -78.46 1.13 -12.59
CA VAL A 67 -78.87 2.55 -12.65
C VAL A 67 -77.67 3.40 -13.04
N ALA A 68 -77.85 4.18 -14.11
CA ALA A 68 -76.85 4.95 -14.80
C ALA A 68 -76.64 6.35 -14.21
N HIS A 69 -75.38 6.77 -14.12
CA HIS A 69 -75.00 8.16 -14.38
C HIS A 69 -73.81 8.18 -15.35
N GLN A 70 -74.02 8.84 -16.49
CA GLN A 70 -73.06 9.01 -17.57
C GLN A 70 -72.03 10.10 -17.25
N SER A 71 -70.75 9.78 -17.40
CA SER A 71 -69.74 10.71 -17.93
C SER A 71 -68.52 9.96 -18.48
N SER A 72 -68.51 9.83 -19.81
CA SER A 72 -67.40 9.67 -20.76
C SER A 72 -66.22 8.73 -20.43
N VAL A 73 -66.31 7.51 -20.96
CA VAL A 73 -65.18 6.64 -21.28
C VAL A 73 -64.57 7.06 -22.62
N VAL A 74 -63.62 8.01 -22.58
CA VAL A 74 -62.67 8.26 -23.68
C VAL A 74 -61.29 8.49 -23.03
N GLY A 75 -60.68 7.42 -22.51
CA GLY A 75 -59.39 7.55 -21.81
C GLY A 75 -58.57 6.27 -21.70
N GLN A 76 -59.20 5.10 -21.67
CA GLN A 76 -58.48 3.84 -21.41
C GLN A 76 -58.08 3.03 -22.66
N GLN A 77 -58.72 3.25 -23.82
CA GLN A 77 -58.30 2.59 -25.08
C GLN A 77 -57.16 3.31 -25.83
N SER A 78 -56.92 4.60 -25.54
CA SER A 78 -55.76 5.34 -26.08
C SER A 78 -54.45 4.98 -25.37
N TRP A 79 -54.52 4.69 -24.07
CA TRP A 79 -53.36 4.45 -23.23
C TRP A 79 -52.69 3.09 -23.49
N ASN A 80 -53.48 2.03 -23.70
CA ASN A 80 -52.97 0.70 -24.02
C ASN A 80 -52.43 0.58 -25.46
N THR A 81 -52.95 1.38 -26.39
CA THR A 81 -52.50 1.41 -27.79
C THR A 81 -51.17 2.16 -27.94
N LYS A 82 -50.99 3.29 -27.23
CA LYS A 82 -49.72 4.04 -27.19
C LYS A 82 -48.60 3.27 -26.47
N ARG A 83 -48.93 2.50 -25.42
CA ARG A 83 -47.96 1.65 -24.71
C ARG A 83 -47.52 0.45 -25.56
N LYS A 84 -48.42 -0.18 -26.32
CA LYS A 84 -48.04 -1.23 -27.28
C LYS A 84 -47.20 -0.70 -28.44
N GLN A 85 -47.48 0.50 -28.96
CA GLN A 85 -46.63 1.13 -29.99
C GLN A 85 -45.24 1.50 -29.46
N TYR A 86 -45.14 1.99 -28.21
CA TYR A 86 -43.86 2.26 -27.56
C TYR A 86 -42.99 0.98 -27.44
N TYR A 87 -43.57 -0.14 -26.98
CA TYR A 87 -42.84 -1.42 -26.88
C TYR A 87 -42.58 -2.10 -28.23
N GLN A 88 -43.41 -1.88 -29.25
CA GLN A 88 -43.20 -2.45 -30.60
C GLN A 88 -42.15 -1.68 -31.41
N GLN A 89 -42.08 -0.34 -31.28
CA GLN A 89 -40.99 0.43 -31.90
C GLN A 89 -39.63 0.13 -31.26
N HIS A 90 -39.59 -0.17 -29.96
CA HIS A 90 -38.33 -0.49 -29.27
C HIS A 90 -37.90 -1.96 -29.40
N ARG A 91 -38.74 -2.85 -29.96
CA ARG A 91 -38.36 -4.24 -30.23
C ARG A 91 -37.66 -4.43 -31.58
N ALA A 92 -37.81 -3.49 -32.51
CA ALA A 92 -37.10 -3.47 -33.79
C ALA A 92 -35.67 -2.90 -33.68
N SER A 93 -35.34 -2.20 -32.60
CA SER A 93 -34.01 -1.63 -32.34
C SER A 93 -33.06 -2.59 -31.61
N SER A 94 -33.58 -3.68 -31.04
CA SER A 94 -32.83 -4.62 -30.18
C SER A 94 -32.47 -5.94 -30.87
N ALA A 95 -32.67 -6.06 -32.18
CA ALA A 95 -32.47 -7.31 -32.93
C ALA A 95 -31.12 -7.41 -33.68
N ASN A 96 -30.14 -6.55 -33.41
CA ASN A 96 -28.86 -6.55 -34.12
C ASN A 96 -27.63 -6.40 -33.21
N PHE A 97 -27.64 -7.02 -32.03
CA PHE A 97 -26.42 -7.20 -31.23
C PHE A 97 -26.28 -8.66 -30.81
N GLY A 98 -25.48 -9.38 -31.59
CA GLY A 98 -25.03 -10.74 -31.28
C GLY A 98 -24.33 -11.38 -32.47
N THR A 99 -23.02 -11.17 -32.61
CA THR A 99 -21.98 -12.21 -32.77
C THR A 99 -20.62 -11.56 -33.05
N ASN A 100 -19.61 -11.98 -32.31
CA ASN A 100 -18.21 -11.54 -32.35
C ASN A 100 -17.60 -11.49 -33.76
N SER A 101 -16.82 -10.43 -33.98
CA SER A 101 -15.59 -10.49 -34.76
C SER A 101 -14.54 -9.72 -33.98
N SER A 102 -13.48 -10.44 -33.60
CA SER A 102 -12.20 -9.88 -33.21
C SER A 102 -11.70 -8.91 -34.29
N ARG A 103 -11.97 -7.63 -34.10
CA ARG A 103 -11.28 -6.55 -34.81
C ARG A 103 -10.57 -5.71 -33.76
N THR A 104 -9.26 -5.89 -33.73
CA THR A 104 -8.30 -4.90 -33.25
C THR A 104 -8.75 -3.51 -33.67
N MET A 105 -9.34 -2.75 -32.74
CA MET A 105 -9.57 -1.33 -32.91
C MET A 105 -8.22 -0.62 -32.76
N SER A 106 -7.53 -0.46 -33.89
CA SER A 106 -6.48 0.53 -34.07
C SER A 106 -7.10 1.93 -34.18
N GLY A 107 -7.81 2.37 -33.14
CA GLY A 107 -7.99 3.79 -32.87
C GLY A 107 -6.76 4.22 -32.08
N ALA A 108 -6.04 5.25 -32.54
CA ALA A 108 -4.80 5.71 -31.91
C ALA A 108 -5.01 5.87 -30.39
N ALA A 109 -4.53 4.90 -29.61
CA ALA A 109 -4.58 4.94 -28.16
C ALA A 109 -3.74 6.14 -27.74
N SER A 110 -4.38 7.20 -27.24
CA SER A 110 -3.66 8.27 -26.58
C SER A 110 -2.87 7.62 -25.45
N LYS A 111 -1.53 7.66 -25.49
CA LYS A 111 -0.67 7.16 -24.41
C LYS A 111 -1.15 7.77 -23.09
N GLN A 112 -1.81 6.97 -22.26
CA GLN A 112 -2.07 7.33 -20.87
C GLN A 112 -0.75 7.23 -20.12
N SER A 113 -0.40 8.26 -19.36
CA SER A 113 0.80 8.26 -18.54
C SER A 113 0.43 7.72 -17.17
N LEU A 114 1.09 6.64 -16.77
CA LEU A 114 0.97 6.09 -15.43
C LEU A 114 1.78 6.97 -14.46
N VAL A 115 1.17 7.37 -13.35
CA VAL A 115 1.79 8.17 -12.29
C VAL A 115 1.57 7.47 -10.97
N ALA A 116 2.63 7.21 -10.21
CA ALA A 116 2.51 6.60 -8.88
C ALA A 116 1.58 7.45 -7.98
N LEU A 117 0.75 6.79 -7.17
CA LEU A 117 -0.21 7.47 -6.29
C LEU A 117 0.49 8.47 -5.36
N GLU A 118 1.62 8.07 -4.78
CA GLU A 118 2.42 8.95 -3.92
C GLU A 118 3.03 10.13 -4.66
N GLU A 119 3.39 9.97 -5.94
CA GLU A 119 3.91 11.07 -6.75
C GLU A 119 2.81 12.09 -7.07
N ALA A 120 1.60 11.61 -7.38
CA ALA A 120 0.43 12.46 -7.57
C ALA A 120 0.08 13.24 -6.29
N ARG A 121 0.06 12.53 -5.15
CA ARG A 121 -0.20 13.12 -3.83
C ARG A 121 0.86 14.16 -3.45
N ARG A 122 2.15 13.84 -3.58
CA ARG A 122 3.27 14.75 -3.36
C ARG A 122 3.12 16.03 -4.18
N PHE A 123 2.87 15.91 -5.48
CA PHE A 123 2.69 17.06 -6.38
C PHE A 123 1.58 17.99 -5.90
N MET A 124 0.45 17.44 -5.46
CA MET A 124 -0.67 18.24 -4.93
C MET A 124 -0.30 18.96 -3.63
N VAL A 125 0.43 18.30 -2.72
CA VAL A 125 0.93 18.92 -1.49
C VAL A 125 1.83 20.12 -1.82
N ASP A 126 2.81 19.94 -2.71
CA ASP A 126 3.77 20.99 -3.05
C ASP A 126 3.09 22.21 -3.66
N CYS A 127 2.13 21.99 -4.55
CA CYS A 127 1.37 23.09 -5.15
C CYS A 127 0.58 23.87 -4.10
N LEU A 128 -0.11 23.18 -3.19
CA LEU A 128 -0.91 23.81 -2.13
C LEU A 128 -0.03 24.57 -1.12
N VAL A 129 1.10 23.99 -0.70
CA VAL A 129 2.07 24.65 0.19
C VAL A 129 2.57 25.93 -0.45
N LYS A 130 2.93 25.89 -1.74
CA LYS A 130 3.38 27.08 -2.46
C LYS A 130 2.28 28.13 -2.61
N SER A 131 1.02 27.71 -2.67
CA SER A 131 -0.16 28.56 -2.63
C SER A 131 -0.58 28.97 -1.21
N ARG A 132 0.38 29.18 -0.30
CA ARG A 132 0.18 29.73 1.06
C ARG A 132 -0.67 28.86 1.99
N THR A 133 -0.67 27.56 1.78
CA THR A 133 -1.37 26.60 2.66
C THR A 133 -0.36 25.96 3.62
N PRO A 134 -0.59 25.94 4.94
CA PRO A 134 0.25 25.19 5.88
C PRO A 134 0.32 23.70 5.51
N LEU A 135 1.46 23.07 5.77
CA LEU A 135 1.73 21.68 5.35
C LEU A 135 0.63 20.70 5.76
N ALA A 136 0.13 20.78 6.99
CA ALA A 136 -0.93 19.90 7.47
C ALA A 136 -2.25 20.05 6.68
N HIS A 137 -2.62 21.29 6.32
CA HIS A 137 -3.82 21.57 5.52
C HIS A 137 -3.62 21.16 4.06
N ALA A 138 -2.42 21.38 3.52
CA ALA A 138 -2.04 20.94 2.18
C ALA A 138 -2.10 19.42 2.05
N GLN A 139 -1.61 18.68 3.06
CA GLN A 139 -1.72 17.22 3.15
C GLN A 139 -3.18 16.79 3.23
N ALA A 140 -3.98 17.37 4.13
CA ALA A 140 -5.40 17.02 4.25
C ALA A 140 -6.17 17.17 2.93
N GLN A 141 -5.91 18.25 2.19
CA GLN A 141 -6.54 18.47 0.89
C GLN A 141 -5.98 17.56 -0.20
N ALA A 142 -4.66 17.35 -0.26
CA ALA A 142 -4.03 16.47 -1.23
C ALA A 142 -4.42 14.99 -1.05
N ASP A 143 -4.52 14.52 0.19
CA ASP A 143 -4.94 13.16 0.52
C ASP A 143 -6.36 12.89 0.01
N LEU A 144 -7.27 13.86 0.20
CA LEU A 144 -8.63 13.79 -0.31
C LEU A 144 -8.68 13.74 -1.86
N LEU A 145 -7.87 14.54 -2.53
CA LEU A 145 -7.83 14.56 -4.00
C LEU A 145 -7.21 13.26 -4.55
N ALA A 146 -6.16 12.76 -3.91
CA ALA A 146 -5.52 11.50 -4.27
C ALA A 146 -6.46 10.31 -4.07
N GLU A 147 -7.19 10.27 -2.96
CA GLU A 147 -8.20 9.24 -2.71
C GLU A 147 -9.31 9.29 -3.77
N ALA A 148 -9.75 10.49 -4.17
CA ALA A 148 -10.74 10.62 -5.24
C ALA A 148 -10.24 10.00 -6.55
N ASP A 149 -8.98 10.22 -6.93
CA ASP A 149 -8.41 9.58 -8.12
C ASP A 149 -8.22 8.06 -7.95
N TYR A 150 -7.77 7.61 -6.77
CA TYR A 150 -7.57 6.19 -6.44
C TYR A 150 -8.87 5.38 -6.53
N ARG A 151 -10.00 6.00 -6.14
CA ARG A 151 -11.35 5.41 -6.25
C ARG A 151 -12.00 5.58 -7.62
N GLY A 152 -11.33 6.25 -8.56
CA GLY A 152 -11.84 6.46 -9.93
C GLY A 152 -12.76 7.68 -10.07
N HIS A 153 -12.86 8.53 -9.06
CA HIS A 153 -13.59 9.80 -9.08
C HIS A 153 -12.71 10.97 -9.53
N PHE A 154 -12.07 10.83 -10.69
CA PHE A 154 -11.16 11.85 -11.25
C PHE A 154 -11.76 13.26 -11.37
N SER A 155 -13.09 13.40 -11.43
CA SER A 155 -13.78 14.70 -11.46
C SER A 155 -13.64 15.50 -10.15
N HIS A 156 -13.19 14.87 -9.07
CA HIS A 156 -13.00 15.44 -7.74
C HIS A 156 -11.57 15.24 -7.20
N GLY A 157 -10.65 14.67 -7.99
CA GLY A 157 -9.23 14.53 -7.66
C GLY A 157 -8.36 15.61 -8.30
N MET A 158 -7.21 15.22 -8.86
CA MET A 158 -6.18 16.13 -9.41
C MET A 158 -6.72 17.13 -10.44
N ASN A 159 -7.77 16.77 -11.18
CA ASN A 159 -8.44 17.66 -12.13
C ASN A 159 -8.99 18.96 -11.49
N ARG A 160 -9.16 19.00 -10.17
CA ARG A 160 -9.65 20.18 -9.43
C ARG A 160 -8.55 21.00 -8.78
N LEU A 161 -7.30 20.51 -8.75
CA LEU A 161 -6.18 21.15 -8.04
C LEU A 161 -6.03 22.64 -8.41
N GLU A 162 -6.05 22.95 -9.71
CA GLU A 162 -5.90 24.32 -10.19
C GLU A 162 -7.00 25.26 -9.67
N MET A 163 -8.23 24.77 -9.51
CA MET A 163 -9.35 25.57 -9.01
C MET A 163 -9.16 25.94 -7.54
N TYR A 164 -8.65 25.01 -6.72
CA TYR A 164 -8.30 25.31 -5.33
C TYR A 164 -7.19 26.35 -5.24
N ILE A 165 -6.13 26.20 -6.05
CA ILE A 165 -5.01 27.15 -6.10
C ILE A 165 -5.47 28.55 -6.51
N ASN A 166 -6.35 28.63 -7.51
CA ASN A 166 -6.89 29.90 -7.96
C ASN A 166 -7.74 30.58 -6.88
N ASP A 167 -8.59 29.83 -6.16
CA ASP A 167 -9.37 30.36 -5.03
C ASP A 167 -8.46 30.83 -3.87
N LEU A 168 -7.36 30.11 -3.58
CA LEU A 168 -6.35 30.52 -2.59
C LEU A 168 -5.64 31.82 -3.01
N HIS A 169 -5.22 31.94 -4.27
CA HIS A 169 -4.55 33.15 -4.77
C HIS A 169 -5.46 34.37 -4.82
N LYS A 170 -6.76 34.16 -5.02
CA LYS A 170 -7.78 35.22 -5.00
C LYS A 170 -8.30 35.55 -3.60
N ASN A 171 -7.83 34.85 -2.57
CA ASN A 171 -8.36 34.93 -1.20
C ASN A 171 -9.86 34.61 -1.10
N ALA A 172 -10.41 33.85 -2.07
CA ALA A 172 -11.76 33.30 -1.96
C ALA A 172 -11.80 32.08 -1.03
N CYS A 173 -10.64 31.48 -0.75
CA CYS A 173 -10.42 30.47 0.26
C CYS A 173 -9.18 30.85 1.08
N ASP A 174 -9.20 30.61 2.38
CA ASP A 174 -8.05 30.77 3.28
C ASP A 174 -7.38 29.41 3.53
N GLY A 175 -6.14 29.26 3.06
CA GLY A 175 -5.36 28.04 3.25
C GLY A 175 -4.95 27.78 4.69
N ALA A 176 -4.85 28.82 5.52
CA ALA A 176 -4.42 28.73 6.91
C ALA A 176 -5.58 28.69 7.93
N ALA A 177 -6.83 28.83 7.47
CA ALA A 177 -8.00 28.84 8.33
C ALA A 177 -8.13 27.57 9.17
N VAL A 178 -8.43 27.75 10.45
CA VAL A 178 -8.66 26.68 11.42
C VAL A 178 -10.15 26.70 11.81
N PRO A 179 -10.88 25.58 11.71
CA PRO A 179 -12.29 25.53 12.08
C PRO A 179 -12.52 25.86 13.56
N THR A 180 -13.65 26.51 13.87
CA THR A 180 -14.00 26.93 15.24
C THR A 180 -15.40 26.43 15.60
N ILE A 181 -15.55 25.81 16.78
CA ILE A 181 -16.85 25.41 17.31
C ILE A 181 -17.58 26.65 17.83
N LEU A 182 -18.75 26.93 17.28
CA LEU A 182 -19.60 28.05 17.67
C LEU A 182 -20.61 27.66 18.76
N ASN A 183 -21.12 26.44 18.69
CA ASN A 183 -22.07 25.89 19.66
C ASN A 183 -21.92 24.38 19.74
N GLU A 184 -22.14 23.80 20.93
CA GLU A 184 -21.93 22.39 21.18
C GLU A 184 -22.91 21.84 22.23
N THR A 185 -23.44 20.65 21.95
CA THR A 185 -24.17 19.80 22.90
C THR A 185 -23.51 18.41 22.93
N PRO A 186 -23.93 17.48 23.80
CA PRO A 186 -23.35 16.13 23.80
C PRO A 186 -23.41 15.43 22.43
N ALA A 187 -24.52 15.56 21.71
CA ALA A 187 -24.73 14.88 20.43
C ALA A 187 -24.54 15.78 19.20
N THR A 188 -24.43 17.12 19.36
CA THR A 188 -24.39 18.04 18.21
C THR A 188 -23.30 19.09 18.32
N ALA A 189 -22.86 19.62 17.18
CA ALA A 189 -22.04 20.84 17.13
C ALA A 189 -22.34 21.68 15.89
N TRP A 190 -22.09 22.98 16.02
CA TRP A 190 -22.12 23.95 14.93
C TRP A 190 -20.75 24.60 14.80
N VAL A 191 -20.19 24.60 13.59
CA VAL A 191 -18.80 24.99 13.32
C VAL A 191 -18.73 26.11 12.28
N ASP A 192 -17.85 27.09 12.52
CA ASP A 192 -17.39 28.03 11.49
C ASP A 192 -16.14 27.47 10.83
N GLY A 193 -16.19 27.24 9.51
CA GLY A 193 -15.05 26.79 8.72
C GLY A 193 -14.00 27.87 8.49
N ASN A 194 -14.28 29.12 8.88
CA ASN A 194 -13.39 30.27 8.73
C ASN A 194 -12.92 30.50 7.28
N ASN A 195 -13.77 30.18 6.31
CA ASN A 195 -13.47 30.18 4.88
C ASN A 195 -12.31 29.26 4.48
N GLY A 196 -12.10 28.18 5.24
CA GLY A 196 -11.03 27.23 5.01
C GLY A 196 -11.26 26.26 3.86
N LEU A 197 -10.21 25.49 3.55
CA LEU A 197 -10.27 24.37 2.62
C LEU A 197 -11.28 23.32 3.10
N GLY A 198 -12.10 22.81 2.17
CA GLY A 198 -13.17 21.88 2.51
C GLY A 198 -12.68 20.59 3.19
N ALA A 199 -11.52 20.06 2.80
CA ALA A 199 -10.92 18.90 3.47
C ALA A 199 -10.54 19.17 4.93
N VAL A 200 -10.06 20.38 5.23
CA VAL A 200 -9.67 20.77 6.60
C VAL A 200 -10.91 20.89 7.48
N VAL A 201 -11.92 21.62 7.00
CA VAL A 201 -13.19 21.82 7.72
C VAL A 201 -13.92 20.49 7.90
N GLY A 202 -14.01 19.69 6.84
CA GLY A 202 -14.75 18.42 6.87
C GLY A 202 -14.08 17.35 7.71
N ASN A 203 -12.73 17.25 7.69
CA ASN A 203 -12.01 16.33 8.56
C ASN A 203 -12.25 16.67 10.03
N PHE A 204 -12.12 17.95 10.39
CA PHE A 204 -12.40 18.43 11.75
C PHE A 204 -13.83 18.11 12.19
N CYS A 205 -14.82 18.39 11.33
CA CYS A 205 -16.23 18.19 11.67
C CYS A 205 -16.60 16.70 11.80
N MET A 206 -16.08 15.85 10.92
CA MET A 206 -16.33 14.41 11.01
C MET A 206 -15.63 13.79 12.23
N ASP A 207 -14.41 14.21 12.56
CA ASP A 207 -13.74 13.76 13.80
C ASP A 207 -14.54 14.15 15.05
N LEU A 208 -15.08 15.37 15.07
CA LEU A 208 -15.97 15.83 16.12
C LEU A 208 -17.26 15.00 16.19
N ALA A 209 -17.85 14.67 15.04
CA ALA A 209 -19.03 13.81 14.97
C ALA A 209 -18.73 12.40 15.51
N ILE A 210 -17.61 11.79 15.11
CA ILE A 210 -17.16 10.47 15.59
C ILE A 210 -16.99 10.49 17.10
N LYS A 211 -16.28 11.49 17.64
CA LYS A 211 -16.08 11.65 19.08
C LYS A 211 -17.41 11.64 19.83
N LYS A 212 -18.38 12.46 19.39
CA LYS A 212 -19.72 12.55 19.98
C LYS A 212 -20.49 11.24 19.85
N ALA A 213 -20.42 10.58 18.70
CA ALA A 213 -21.07 9.29 18.50
C ALA A 213 -20.56 8.20 19.44
N LYS A 214 -19.26 8.21 19.75
CA LYS A 214 -18.68 7.29 20.74
C LYS A 214 -19.15 7.58 22.17
N GLU A 215 -19.37 8.84 22.50
CA GLU A 215 -19.82 9.25 23.84
C GLU A 215 -21.31 9.00 24.08
N VAL A 216 -22.18 9.39 23.14
CA VAL A 216 -23.64 9.40 23.33
C VAL A 216 -24.43 8.69 22.24
N GLY A 217 -23.76 7.94 21.37
CA GLY A 217 -24.36 7.10 20.34
C GLY A 217 -24.54 7.76 18.98
N VAL A 218 -24.73 9.09 18.92
CA VAL A 218 -24.83 9.86 17.68
C VAL A 218 -24.06 11.18 17.81
N GLY A 219 -23.35 11.55 16.75
CA GLY A 219 -22.76 12.87 16.57
C GLY A 219 -23.28 13.51 15.30
N TRP A 220 -23.83 14.72 15.39
CA TRP A 220 -24.34 15.50 14.27
C TRP A 220 -23.67 16.88 14.23
N VAL A 221 -22.86 17.13 13.21
CA VAL A 221 -22.07 18.36 13.10
C VAL A 221 -22.40 19.08 11.80
N CYS A 222 -22.77 20.35 11.90
CA CYS A 222 -22.98 21.22 10.73
C CYS A 222 -21.91 22.32 10.71
N ALA A 223 -21.44 22.67 9.51
CA ALA A 223 -20.46 23.74 9.32
C ALA A 223 -20.94 24.75 8.28
N LYS A 224 -20.66 26.04 8.53
CA LYS A 224 -20.79 27.13 7.56
C LYS A 224 -19.42 27.66 7.15
N ARG A 225 -19.37 28.56 6.18
CA ARG A 225 -18.14 29.22 5.73
C ARG A 225 -17.05 28.22 5.38
N SER A 226 -17.44 27.16 4.69
CA SER A 226 -16.53 26.17 4.10
C SER A 226 -16.41 26.37 2.58
N ASN A 227 -15.50 25.62 1.96
CA ASN A 227 -15.29 25.57 0.52
C ASN A 227 -15.55 24.16 -0.04
N HIS A 228 -15.34 23.97 -1.35
CA HIS A 228 -15.54 22.68 -1.99
C HIS A 228 -14.73 21.58 -1.28
N TYR A 229 -15.38 20.45 -1.00
CA TYR A 229 -14.86 19.45 -0.08
C TYR A 229 -14.52 18.10 -0.73
N GLY A 230 -14.39 18.06 -2.06
CA GLY A 230 -14.08 16.84 -2.80
C GLY A 230 -15.21 15.82 -2.83
N ILE A 231 -14.85 14.53 -2.73
CA ILE A 231 -15.80 13.42 -2.64
C ILE A 231 -16.42 13.37 -1.25
N ALA A 232 -17.74 13.19 -1.14
CA ALA A 232 -18.41 13.12 0.15
C ALA A 232 -18.04 11.83 0.91
N GLY A 233 -17.74 10.76 0.16
CA GLY A 233 -17.32 9.47 0.68
C GLY A 233 -16.04 9.53 1.53
N TRP A 234 -15.16 10.52 1.32
CA TRP A 234 -13.94 10.69 2.13
C TRP A 234 -14.25 10.78 3.63
N TYR A 235 -15.22 11.60 3.99
CA TYR A 235 -15.61 11.81 5.40
C TYR A 235 -16.42 10.64 5.94
N THR A 236 -17.31 10.07 5.11
CA THR A 236 -18.05 8.85 5.47
C THR A 236 -17.12 7.71 5.82
N MET A 237 -16.10 7.46 5.01
CA MET A 237 -15.11 6.39 5.24
C MET A 237 -14.24 6.68 6.46
N ARG A 238 -14.01 7.95 6.82
CA ARG A 238 -13.33 8.32 8.07
C ARG A 238 -14.11 7.84 9.29
N ALA A 239 -15.43 7.96 9.30
CA ALA A 239 -16.28 7.39 10.36
C ALA A 239 -16.32 5.85 10.33
N MET A 240 -16.32 5.25 9.14
CA MET A 240 -16.25 3.78 9.01
C MET A 240 -14.96 3.20 9.62
N LYS A 241 -13.82 3.86 9.39
CA LYS A 241 -12.53 3.48 10.00
C LYS A 241 -12.57 3.53 11.54
N ALA A 242 -13.45 4.35 12.11
CA ALA A 242 -13.70 4.41 13.55
C ALA A 242 -14.81 3.46 14.04
N GLY A 243 -15.26 2.51 13.21
CA GLY A 243 -16.33 1.56 13.55
C GLY A 243 -17.71 2.22 13.67
N CYS A 244 -17.93 3.36 13.03
CA CYS A 244 -19.20 4.07 13.03
C CYS A 244 -19.88 3.99 11.65
N ILE A 245 -21.20 4.16 11.62
CA ILE A 245 -21.91 4.51 10.39
C ILE A 245 -21.63 6.01 10.15
N GLY A 246 -21.11 6.34 8.97
CA GLY A 246 -20.81 7.71 8.55
C GLY A 246 -21.84 8.25 7.57
N MET A 247 -22.12 9.54 7.66
CA MET A 247 -22.85 10.28 6.62
C MET A 247 -22.19 11.64 6.37
N SER A 248 -22.15 12.06 5.11
CA SER A 248 -21.60 13.35 4.69
C SER A 248 -22.45 13.98 3.60
N MET A 249 -22.71 15.29 3.72
CA MET A 249 -23.50 16.07 2.78
C MET A 249 -22.90 17.48 2.64
N THR A 250 -23.06 18.11 1.47
CA THR A 250 -22.75 19.54 1.22
C THR A 250 -23.72 20.11 0.21
N ASN A 251 -24.00 21.41 0.29
CA ASN A 251 -24.58 22.13 -0.85
C ASN A 251 -23.47 22.62 -1.80
N THR A 252 -23.83 22.95 -3.04
CA THR A 252 -22.90 23.43 -4.08
C THR A 252 -23.52 24.54 -4.93
N SER A 253 -22.74 25.15 -5.83
CA SER A 253 -23.22 26.18 -6.76
C SER A 253 -24.48 25.71 -7.54
N PRO A 254 -25.46 26.59 -7.81
CA PRO A 254 -26.69 26.23 -8.51
C PRO A 254 -26.42 25.63 -9.89
N LEU A 255 -26.79 24.35 -10.05
CA LEU A 255 -26.66 23.58 -11.28
C LEU A 255 -27.86 22.64 -11.51
N ALA A 256 -28.72 22.43 -10.53
CA ALA A 256 -29.86 21.54 -10.59
C ALA A 256 -31.18 22.33 -10.58
N SER A 257 -32.08 21.95 -11.48
CA SER A 257 -33.42 22.54 -11.58
C SER A 257 -34.37 21.95 -10.53
N PRO A 258 -35.08 22.77 -9.74
CA PRO A 258 -36.30 22.33 -9.08
C PRO A 258 -37.27 21.72 -10.09
N THR A 259 -38.02 20.69 -9.69
CA THR A 259 -38.98 20.07 -10.61
C THR A 259 -39.98 21.11 -11.12
N ARG A 260 -40.16 21.18 -12.45
CA ARG A 260 -40.96 22.19 -13.19
C ARG A 260 -40.35 23.59 -13.31
N SER A 261 -39.13 23.81 -12.82
CA SER A 261 -38.38 25.03 -13.09
C SER A 261 -37.63 24.95 -14.42
N LYS A 262 -37.48 26.09 -15.09
CA LYS A 262 -36.56 26.23 -16.23
C LYS A 262 -35.14 26.66 -15.80
N GLU A 263 -34.98 27.10 -14.55
CA GLU A 263 -33.75 27.64 -13.99
C GLU A 263 -33.18 26.75 -12.88
N ALA A 264 -31.85 26.69 -12.79
CA ALA A 264 -31.15 26.02 -11.71
C ALA A 264 -31.22 26.83 -10.41
N ALA A 265 -31.52 26.15 -9.30
CA ALA A 265 -31.59 26.78 -7.99
C ALA A 265 -30.85 25.99 -6.89
N LEU A 266 -30.66 24.69 -7.07
CA LEU A 266 -29.94 23.83 -6.13
C LEU A 266 -28.60 23.41 -6.72
N GLY A 267 -27.65 23.03 -5.87
CA GLY A 267 -26.43 22.37 -6.32
C GLY A 267 -26.66 20.91 -6.74
N THR A 268 -25.56 20.23 -7.06
CA THR A 268 -25.52 18.76 -7.21
C THR A 268 -25.74 18.03 -5.88
N ASN A 269 -25.56 18.75 -4.76
CA ASN A 269 -25.97 18.41 -3.40
C ASN A 269 -25.75 16.93 -3.03
N PRO A 270 -24.50 16.44 -3.00
CA PRO A 270 -24.22 15.03 -2.80
C PRO A 270 -24.62 14.52 -1.41
N ILE A 271 -24.96 13.23 -1.37
CA ILE A 271 -25.23 12.45 -0.16
C ILE A 271 -24.28 11.26 -0.17
N SER A 272 -23.53 11.11 0.92
CA SER A 272 -22.78 9.89 1.20
C SER A 272 -23.21 9.26 2.51
N VAL A 273 -23.32 7.94 2.52
CA VAL A 273 -23.63 7.10 3.68
C VAL A 273 -22.84 5.81 3.58
N GLY A 274 -22.23 5.37 4.67
CA GLY A 274 -21.47 4.14 4.67
C GLY A 274 -21.24 3.55 6.06
N ALA A 275 -20.98 2.26 6.08
CA ALA A 275 -20.79 1.50 7.30
C ALA A 275 -19.84 0.31 7.07
N PRO A 276 -18.97 -0.02 8.04
CA PRO A 276 -18.11 -1.20 7.96
C PRO A 276 -18.93 -2.49 8.12
N ALA A 277 -18.52 -3.53 7.40
CA ALA A 277 -19.02 -4.90 7.53
C ALA A 277 -17.84 -5.82 7.91
N LYS A 278 -18.07 -7.14 8.00
CA LYS A 278 -17.00 -8.09 8.36
C LYS A 278 -15.90 -8.20 7.30
N ASP A 279 -14.73 -8.63 7.76
CA ASP A 279 -13.57 -9.03 6.93
C ASP A 279 -13.11 -7.97 5.92
N GLY A 280 -13.26 -6.69 6.28
CA GLY A 280 -12.89 -5.56 5.43
C GLY A 280 -13.91 -5.20 4.34
N ASP A 281 -15.07 -5.87 4.26
CA ASP A 281 -16.19 -5.44 3.41
C ASP A 281 -16.88 -4.21 4.01
N GLY A 282 -17.69 -3.52 3.20
CA GLY A 282 -18.46 -2.38 3.64
C GLY A 282 -19.39 -1.86 2.55
N PHE A 283 -20.42 -1.15 3.00
CA PHE A 283 -21.32 -0.42 2.14
C PHE A 283 -20.90 1.06 2.11
N VAL A 284 -20.63 1.61 0.92
CA VAL A 284 -20.26 3.02 0.75
C VAL A 284 -21.03 3.63 -0.42
N LEU A 285 -22.11 4.33 -0.12
CA LEU A 285 -22.81 5.15 -1.11
C LEU A 285 -22.19 6.55 -1.13
N ASP A 286 -21.81 7.03 -2.31
CA ASP A 286 -21.41 8.41 -2.56
C ASP A 286 -22.01 8.86 -3.91
N MET A 287 -23.01 9.74 -3.85
CA MET A 287 -23.78 10.12 -5.04
C MET A 287 -24.25 11.57 -5.00
N ALA A 288 -24.33 12.20 -6.18
CA ALA A 288 -25.06 13.45 -6.37
C ALA A 288 -26.58 13.20 -6.35
N THR A 289 -27.36 14.22 -6.01
CA THR A 289 -28.84 14.17 -6.13
C THR A 289 -29.33 14.51 -7.54
N THR A 290 -28.42 14.86 -8.45
CA THR A 290 -28.68 15.01 -9.90
C THR A 290 -28.53 13.67 -10.62
N ALA A 291 -29.19 13.53 -11.77
CA ALA A 291 -29.09 12.32 -12.59
C ALA A 291 -27.66 12.09 -13.10
N VAL A 292 -26.87 13.16 -13.23
CA VAL A 292 -25.49 13.12 -13.68
C VAL A 292 -24.67 14.24 -13.06
N ALA A 293 -23.35 14.06 -12.99
CA ALA A 293 -22.40 15.14 -12.71
C ALA A 293 -22.11 15.96 -13.98
N VAL A 294 -21.88 17.27 -13.82
CA VAL A 294 -21.59 18.20 -14.94
C VAL A 294 -20.40 17.75 -15.81
N GLY A 295 -19.37 17.14 -15.20
CA GLY A 295 -18.19 16.66 -15.92
C GLY A 295 -18.48 15.57 -16.96
N LYS A 296 -19.55 14.77 -16.77
CA LYS A 296 -19.96 13.78 -17.79
C LYS A 296 -20.59 14.45 -19.01
N ILE A 297 -21.30 15.56 -18.84
CA ILE A 297 -21.82 16.35 -19.96
C ILE A 297 -20.67 17.00 -20.72
N GLU A 298 -19.69 17.58 -20.00
CA GLU A 298 -18.50 18.16 -20.60
C GLU A 298 -17.72 17.12 -21.44
N MET A 299 -17.59 15.89 -20.94
CA MET A 299 -16.97 14.79 -21.68
C MET A 299 -17.71 14.49 -22.99
N GLN A 300 -19.05 14.36 -22.97
CA GLN A 300 -19.84 14.10 -24.17
C GLN A 300 -19.74 15.26 -25.17
N ARG A 301 -19.73 16.51 -24.67
CA ARG A 301 -19.49 17.70 -25.49
C ARG A 301 -18.13 17.65 -26.19
N ARG A 302 -17.06 17.29 -25.48
CA ARG A 302 -15.71 17.16 -26.07
C ARG A 302 -15.63 16.04 -27.11
N LYS A 303 -16.40 14.97 -26.94
CA LYS A 303 -16.52 13.87 -27.92
C LYS A 303 -17.48 14.18 -29.07
N ASN A 304 -18.22 15.28 -29.00
CA ASN A 304 -19.31 15.62 -29.91
C ASN A 304 -20.38 14.50 -29.97
N GLU A 305 -20.66 13.88 -28.83
CA GLU A 305 -21.65 12.82 -28.65
C GLU A 305 -22.90 13.34 -27.92
N PRO A 306 -24.09 12.77 -28.17
CA PRO A 306 -25.29 13.13 -27.42
C PRO A 306 -25.19 12.65 -25.96
N ILE A 307 -25.90 13.35 -25.07
CA ILE A 307 -26.15 12.91 -23.69
C ILE A 307 -27.47 12.11 -23.62
N PRO A 308 -27.57 11.15 -22.69
CA PRO A 308 -28.84 10.49 -22.40
C PRO A 308 -29.96 11.46 -22.01
N LEU A 309 -31.18 11.15 -22.44
CA LEU A 309 -32.36 11.89 -22.05
C LEU A 309 -32.53 11.86 -20.52
N GLY A 310 -32.83 13.00 -19.91
CA GLY A 310 -33.03 13.13 -18.47
C GLY A 310 -31.76 13.47 -17.68
N TRP A 311 -30.64 13.75 -18.36
CA TRP A 311 -29.44 14.30 -17.71
C TRP A 311 -29.52 15.81 -17.48
N ALA A 312 -30.04 16.54 -18.45
CA ALA A 312 -30.12 18.01 -18.43
C ALA A 312 -31.33 18.52 -19.21
N GLN A 313 -31.66 19.79 -18.99
CA GLN A 313 -32.68 20.52 -19.74
C GLN A 313 -32.06 21.65 -20.56
N GLY A 314 -32.71 22.00 -21.66
CA GLY A 314 -32.40 23.17 -22.47
C GLY A 314 -32.95 24.47 -21.89
N PRO A 315 -32.74 25.61 -22.57
CA PRO A 315 -33.13 26.93 -22.08
C PRO A 315 -34.66 27.13 -21.96
N ASP A 316 -35.45 26.28 -22.61
CA ASP A 316 -36.91 26.23 -22.53
C ASP A 316 -37.43 25.41 -21.33
N GLY A 317 -36.54 24.74 -20.58
CA GLY A 317 -36.89 23.85 -19.48
C GLY A 317 -37.28 22.44 -19.92
N HIS A 318 -37.17 22.10 -21.20
CA HIS A 318 -37.41 20.75 -21.71
C HIS A 318 -36.12 19.90 -21.70
N PRO A 319 -36.21 18.57 -21.52
CA PRO A 319 -35.04 17.70 -21.58
C PRO A 319 -34.29 17.84 -22.92
N THR A 320 -32.96 17.84 -22.87
CA THR A 320 -32.12 17.88 -24.07
C THR A 320 -31.17 16.68 -24.11
N THR A 321 -30.83 16.24 -25.32
CA THR A 321 -29.77 15.26 -25.59
C THR A 321 -28.54 15.89 -26.22
N ASP A 322 -28.57 17.19 -26.51
CA ASP A 322 -27.42 17.92 -27.05
C ASP A 322 -26.49 18.34 -25.91
N ALA A 323 -25.26 17.83 -25.93
CA ALA A 323 -24.27 18.07 -24.89
C ALA A 323 -23.80 19.54 -24.81
N SER A 324 -23.77 20.25 -25.95
CA SER A 324 -23.40 21.67 -25.98
C SER A 324 -24.50 22.53 -25.39
N VAL A 325 -25.75 22.31 -25.83
CA VAL A 325 -26.92 23.01 -25.27
C VAL A 325 -27.05 22.75 -23.77
N ALA A 326 -26.88 21.51 -23.33
CA ALA A 326 -26.93 21.15 -21.91
C ALA A 326 -25.84 21.86 -21.09
N PHE A 327 -24.61 21.91 -21.61
CA PHE A 327 -23.49 22.56 -20.94
C PHE A 327 -23.70 24.07 -20.83
N ASP A 328 -24.15 24.72 -21.91
CA ASP A 328 -24.37 26.17 -21.95
C ASP A 328 -25.57 26.60 -21.09
N THR A 329 -26.61 25.76 -21.02
CA THR A 329 -27.77 26.00 -20.15
C THR A 329 -27.42 25.81 -18.67
N ALA A 330 -26.43 24.96 -18.35
CA ALA A 330 -25.97 24.67 -16.99
C ALA A 330 -27.10 24.25 -16.02
N CYS A 331 -28.07 23.48 -16.54
CA CYS A 331 -29.28 23.09 -15.80
C CYS A 331 -29.47 21.56 -15.86
N LEU A 332 -28.93 20.89 -14.85
CA LEU A 332 -29.01 19.46 -14.64
C LEU A 332 -30.39 19.06 -14.14
N MET A 333 -30.85 17.90 -14.59
CA MET A 333 -32.06 17.29 -14.04
C MET A 333 -31.75 16.54 -12.74
N PRO A 334 -32.69 16.53 -11.77
CA PRO A 334 -32.57 15.73 -10.56
C PRO A 334 -32.51 14.22 -10.88
N LEU A 335 -32.05 13.41 -9.93
CA LEU A 335 -32.13 11.95 -10.04
C LEU A 335 -33.58 11.51 -10.26
N GLY A 336 -33.80 10.71 -11.30
CA GLY A 336 -35.13 10.40 -11.82
C GLY A 336 -35.57 11.30 -12.98
N GLY A 337 -34.76 12.26 -13.42
CA GLY A 337 -34.98 13.04 -14.65
C GLY A 337 -36.21 13.95 -14.59
N SER A 338 -37.13 13.76 -15.53
CA SER A 338 -38.40 14.48 -15.59
C SER A 338 -39.39 14.02 -14.52
N GLU A 339 -40.50 14.75 -14.36
CA GLU A 339 -41.59 14.34 -13.46
C GLU A 339 -42.15 12.94 -13.81
N LEU A 340 -42.26 12.61 -15.11
CA LEU A 340 -42.74 11.31 -15.59
C LEU A 340 -41.88 10.14 -15.08
N THR A 341 -40.58 10.38 -14.91
CA THR A 341 -39.58 9.40 -14.46
C THR A 341 -39.25 9.56 -12.97
N SER A 342 -40.10 10.26 -12.23
CA SER A 342 -39.99 10.52 -10.78
C SER A 342 -38.83 11.43 -10.35
N GLY A 343 -38.41 12.38 -11.20
CA GLY A 343 -37.36 13.36 -10.87
C GLY A 343 -37.61 14.20 -9.63
N TYR A 344 -38.88 14.40 -9.25
CA TYR A 344 -39.24 15.09 -8.00
C TYR A 344 -38.66 14.41 -6.75
N LYS A 345 -38.33 13.11 -6.80
CA LYS A 345 -37.66 12.39 -5.70
C LYS A 345 -36.21 12.84 -5.55
N GLY A 346 -35.45 12.88 -6.64
CA GLY A 346 -34.08 13.42 -6.63
C GLY A 346 -34.04 14.89 -6.24
N TYR A 347 -35.04 15.67 -6.69
CA TYR A 347 -35.19 17.07 -6.27
C TYR A 347 -35.43 17.17 -4.76
N GLY A 348 -36.32 16.35 -4.20
CA GLY A 348 -36.57 16.29 -2.76
C GLY A 348 -35.31 15.96 -1.96
N LEU A 349 -34.49 15.01 -2.42
CA LEU A 349 -33.20 14.69 -1.81
C LEU A 349 -32.23 15.87 -1.86
N GLY A 350 -32.13 16.56 -3.01
CA GLY A 350 -31.29 17.74 -3.13
C GLY A 350 -31.73 18.90 -2.24
N ALA A 351 -33.04 19.11 -2.10
CA ALA A 351 -33.61 20.11 -1.19
C ALA A 351 -33.38 19.77 0.29
N MET A 352 -33.42 18.47 0.65
CA MET A 352 -33.08 17.99 1.99
C MET A 352 -31.63 18.32 2.35
N VAL A 353 -30.69 18.07 1.43
CA VAL A 353 -29.28 18.44 1.61
C VAL A 353 -29.13 19.95 1.78
N GLU A 354 -29.82 20.76 0.97
CA GLU A 354 -29.81 22.22 1.08
C GLU A 354 -30.30 22.70 2.46
N MET A 355 -31.33 22.04 2.99
CA MET A 355 -31.87 22.32 4.32
C MET A 355 -30.84 22.04 5.43
N PHE A 356 -30.13 20.90 5.39
CA PHE A 356 -29.13 20.56 6.41
C PHE A 356 -27.85 21.37 6.28
N CYS A 357 -27.37 21.55 5.06
CA CYS A 357 -26.08 22.16 4.80
C CYS A 357 -26.20 23.67 4.78
N GLY A 358 -27.12 24.23 3.99
CA GLY A 358 -27.27 25.67 3.86
C GLY A 358 -28.05 26.29 5.01
N VAL A 359 -29.32 25.87 5.16
CA VAL A 359 -30.25 26.53 6.09
C VAL A 359 -29.90 26.26 7.55
N LEU A 360 -29.73 24.99 7.95
CA LEU A 360 -29.44 24.61 9.33
C LEU A 360 -28.04 25.04 9.76
N ALA A 361 -27.03 24.95 8.89
CA ALA A 361 -25.69 25.41 9.23
C ALA A 361 -25.55 26.94 9.20
N GLY A 362 -26.55 27.68 8.71
CA GLY A 362 -26.47 29.13 8.57
C GLY A 362 -25.40 29.58 7.57
N ALA A 363 -25.25 28.82 6.48
CA ALA A 363 -24.38 29.11 5.35
C ALA A 363 -25.18 29.71 4.18
N ASN A 364 -24.53 30.02 3.06
CA ASN A 364 -25.24 30.34 1.83
C ASN A 364 -26.00 29.10 1.32
N TYR A 365 -27.15 29.34 0.70
CA TYR A 365 -28.03 28.29 0.19
C TYR A 365 -28.68 28.67 -1.13
N ALA A 366 -29.02 27.66 -1.91
CA ALA A 366 -29.68 27.80 -3.21
C ALA A 366 -28.96 28.86 -4.09
N THR A 367 -29.71 29.79 -4.69
CA THR A 367 -29.19 30.83 -5.60
C THR A 367 -28.29 31.87 -4.93
N LYS A 368 -28.11 31.83 -3.60
CA LYS A 368 -27.17 32.70 -2.88
C LYS A 368 -25.72 32.22 -2.99
N ILE A 369 -25.50 30.95 -3.31
CA ILE A 369 -24.15 30.39 -3.45
C ILE A 369 -23.52 30.89 -4.75
N ARG A 370 -22.28 31.37 -4.67
CA ARG A 370 -21.54 31.82 -5.86
C ARG A 370 -21.36 30.70 -6.89
N LYS A 371 -21.15 31.07 -8.15
CA LYS A 371 -20.68 30.12 -9.16
C LYS A 371 -19.20 29.77 -8.91
N TRP A 372 -18.84 28.51 -9.16
CA TRP A 372 -17.46 28.04 -9.10
C TRP A 372 -16.96 27.71 -10.51
N THR A 373 -15.86 28.34 -10.92
CA THR A 373 -15.33 28.23 -12.29
C THR A 373 -13.82 28.00 -12.27
N HIS A 374 -13.26 27.60 -13.40
CA HIS A 374 -11.81 27.35 -13.52
C HIS A 374 -10.95 28.56 -13.13
N ALA A 375 -11.44 29.77 -13.39
CA ALA A 375 -10.74 31.01 -13.06
C ALA A 375 -10.74 31.33 -11.54
N GLY A 376 -11.32 30.47 -10.69
CA GLY A 376 -11.63 30.77 -9.29
C GLY A 376 -12.81 31.73 -9.17
N ALA A 377 -13.06 32.25 -7.97
CA ALA A 377 -13.97 33.38 -7.77
C ALA A 377 -13.37 34.47 -6.90
N ASP A 378 -14.07 35.61 -6.87
CA ASP A 378 -13.64 36.81 -6.16
C ASP A 378 -14.46 37.04 -4.87
N SER A 379 -15.17 36.01 -4.38
CA SER A 379 -15.98 36.04 -3.16
C SER A 379 -15.92 34.71 -2.42
N GLU A 380 -16.17 34.73 -1.10
CA GLU A 380 -16.29 33.51 -0.29
C GLU A 380 -17.40 32.61 -0.86
N ALA A 381 -17.21 31.29 -0.83
CA ALA A 381 -18.26 30.37 -1.22
C ALA A 381 -19.38 30.31 -0.17
N ASP A 382 -18.99 30.35 1.10
CA ASP A 382 -19.84 30.10 2.26
C ASP A 382 -20.70 28.84 2.07
N LEU A 383 -20.04 27.74 1.69
CA LEU A 383 -20.71 26.45 1.56
C LEU A 383 -21.03 25.90 2.94
N GLY A 384 -22.19 25.27 3.00
CA GLY A 384 -22.67 24.53 4.15
C GLY A 384 -22.35 23.05 4.04
N GLN A 385 -22.01 22.41 5.16
CA GLN A 385 -21.68 20.99 5.23
C GLN A 385 -22.32 20.34 6.45
N CYS A 386 -22.64 19.06 6.33
CA CYS A 386 -23.24 18.26 7.40
C CYS A 386 -22.57 16.90 7.49
N PHE A 387 -22.12 16.54 8.69
CA PHE A 387 -21.41 15.30 9.00
C PHE A 387 -22.10 14.59 10.15
N VAL A 388 -22.38 13.31 9.97
CA VAL A 388 -23.05 12.49 10.97
C VAL A 388 -22.24 11.23 11.20
N ALA A 389 -22.04 10.88 12.48
CA ALA A 389 -21.52 9.59 12.88
C ALA A 389 -22.52 8.93 13.83
N ILE A 390 -22.75 7.63 13.65
CA ILE A 390 -23.65 6.83 14.49
C ILE A 390 -22.87 5.62 14.96
N ASN A 391 -22.84 5.40 16.27
CA ASN A 391 -22.21 4.23 16.85
C ASN A 391 -23.19 3.04 16.80
N PRO A 392 -22.96 2.02 15.95
CA PRO A 392 -23.89 0.91 15.80
C PRO A 392 -24.03 0.07 17.07
N SER A 393 -23.04 0.10 17.98
CA SER A 393 -23.11 -0.65 19.25
C SER A 393 -24.14 -0.12 20.24
N CYS A 394 -24.62 1.11 20.05
CA CYS A 394 -25.72 1.67 20.84
C CYS A 394 -27.11 1.14 20.41
N PHE A 395 -27.16 0.32 19.36
CA PHE A 395 -28.39 -0.26 18.81
C PHE A 395 -28.36 -1.80 18.91
N ALA A 396 -29.04 -2.49 17.99
CA ALA A 396 -29.11 -3.94 18.00
C ALA A 396 -27.72 -4.58 17.72
N PRO A 397 -27.27 -5.56 18.53
CA PRO A 397 -25.98 -6.22 18.34
C PRO A 397 -25.91 -7.00 17.01
N GLY A 398 -24.71 -7.32 16.53
CA GLY A 398 -24.51 -8.07 15.27
C GLY A 398 -24.79 -7.24 14.02
N PHE A 399 -24.49 -5.94 14.05
CA PHE A 399 -24.70 -5.04 12.91
C PHE A 399 -23.85 -5.45 11.70
N GLU A 400 -22.54 -5.65 11.88
CA GLU A 400 -21.62 -5.99 10.80
C GLU A 400 -21.96 -7.33 10.13
N ASP A 401 -22.38 -8.32 10.92
CA ASP A 401 -22.89 -9.61 10.42
C ASP A 401 -24.05 -9.43 9.45
N ARG A 402 -25.07 -8.67 9.87
CA ARG A 402 -26.26 -8.43 9.05
C ARG A 402 -25.94 -7.59 7.82
N LEU A 403 -24.98 -6.67 7.92
CA LEU A 403 -24.56 -5.87 6.79
C LEU A 403 -23.79 -6.72 5.76
N SER A 404 -22.89 -7.58 6.20
CA SER A 404 -22.20 -8.55 5.34
C SER A 404 -23.19 -9.51 4.67
N ASP A 405 -24.16 -10.03 5.41
CA ASP A 405 -25.22 -10.88 4.85
C ASP A 405 -26.06 -10.12 3.81
N MET A 406 -26.51 -8.90 4.12
CA MET A 406 -27.23 -8.05 3.18
C MET A 406 -26.43 -7.81 1.89
N ASN A 407 -25.15 -7.44 2.01
CA ASN A 407 -24.28 -7.22 0.86
C ASN A 407 -24.12 -8.51 0.03
N GLY A 408 -23.92 -9.66 0.71
CA GLY A 408 -23.85 -10.97 0.07
C GLY A 408 -25.13 -11.35 -0.67
N ILE A 409 -26.29 -11.13 -0.05
CA ILE A 409 -27.61 -11.37 -0.68
C ILE A 409 -27.74 -10.54 -1.96
N LEU A 410 -27.41 -9.24 -1.91
CA LEU A 410 -27.52 -8.35 -3.06
C LEU A 410 -26.60 -8.77 -4.22
N ARG A 411 -25.32 -9.04 -3.95
CA ARG A 411 -24.34 -9.46 -4.97
C ARG A 411 -24.72 -10.79 -5.64
N ASN A 412 -25.37 -11.69 -4.91
CA ASN A 412 -25.75 -13.03 -5.38
C ASN A 412 -27.13 -13.10 -6.05
N MET A 413 -27.84 -11.98 -6.19
CA MET A 413 -29.10 -11.97 -6.92
C MET A 413 -28.89 -12.34 -8.40
N PRO A 414 -29.84 -13.08 -9.02
CA PRO A 414 -29.75 -13.41 -10.44
C PRO A 414 -29.61 -12.17 -11.32
N THR A 415 -28.61 -12.13 -12.19
CA THR A 415 -28.35 -11.00 -13.06
C THR A 415 -29.25 -11.04 -14.29
N THR A 416 -29.62 -9.87 -14.82
CA THR A 416 -30.36 -9.78 -16.10
C THR A 416 -29.44 -10.08 -17.28
N ASP A 417 -28.18 -9.68 -17.17
CA ASP A 417 -27.10 -9.98 -18.12
C ASP A 417 -25.99 -10.73 -17.37
N PRO A 418 -25.64 -11.97 -17.76
CA PRO A 418 -24.54 -12.72 -17.16
C PRO A 418 -23.18 -12.00 -17.18
N ALA A 419 -22.96 -11.05 -18.09
CA ALA A 419 -21.72 -10.27 -18.17
C ALA A 419 -21.67 -9.09 -17.18
N LEU A 420 -22.79 -8.74 -16.55
CA LEU A 420 -22.91 -7.57 -15.66
C LEU A 420 -23.45 -8.01 -14.28
N PRO A 421 -22.55 -8.32 -13.32
CA PRO A 421 -22.95 -8.73 -11.97
C PRO A 421 -23.67 -7.61 -11.21
N VAL A 422 -24.51 -7.98 -10.24
CA VAL A 422 -25.08 -7.02 -9.30
C VAL A 422 -23.98 -6.52 -8.37
N LEU A 423 -23.86 -5.20 -8.26
CA LEU A 423 -22.86 -4.54 -7.43
C LEU A 423 -23.54 -3.85 -6.24
N VAL A 424 -22.83 -3.81 -5.12
CA VAL A 424 -23.18 -3.03 -3.93
C VAL A 424 -22.40 -1.71 -3.94
N ALA A 425 -22.94 -0.69 -3.28
CA ALA A 425 -22.29 0.62 -3.17
C ALA A 425 -20.87 0.47 -2.57
N GLY A 426 -19.86 0.96 -3.29
CA GLY A 426 -18.44 0.80 -2.97
C GLY A 426 -17.71 -0.28 -3.80
N ASP A 427 -18.42 -1.22 -4.43
CA ASP A 427 -17.79 -2.23 -5.31
C ASP A 427 -17.08 -1.59 -6.53
N PRO A 428 -17.69 -0.63 -7.27
CA PRO A 428 -17.01 -0.01 -8.40
C PRO A 428 -15.69 0.68 -8.01
N GLU A 429 -15.68 1.36 -6.87
CA GLU A 429 -14.50 2.05 -6.36
C GLU A 429 -13.43 1.05 -5.92
N ARG A 430 -13.80 -0.04 -5.24
CA ARG A 430 -12.86 -1.12 -4.86
C ARG A 430 -12.21 -1.76 -6.09
N HIS A 431 -12.99 -2.10 -7.12
CA HIS A 431 -12.43 -2.63 -8.36
C HIS A 431 -11.47 -1.64 -9.04
N HIS A 432 -11.74 -0.35 -8.96
CA HIS A 432 -10.82 0.67 -9.49
C HIS A 432 -9.53 0.75 -8.67
N MET A 433 -9.62 0.73 -7.34
CA MET A 433 -8.46 0.71 -6.44
C MET A 433 -7.56 -0.50 -6.71
N GLU A 434 -8.14 -1.70 -6.77
CA GLU A 434 -7.43 -2.94 -7.12
C GLU A 434 -6.71 -2.83 -8.48
N LYS A 435 -7.36 -2.18 -9.46
CA LYS A 435 -6.74 -1.92 -10.75
C LYS A 435 -5.55 -0.96 -10.63
N VAL A 436 -5.68 0.14 -9.88
CA VAL A 436 -4.60 1.10 -9.67
C VAL A 436 -3.40 0.43 -8.99
N ASP A 437 -3.65 -0.41 -7.99
CA ASP A 437 -2.62 -1.16 -7.28
C ASP A 437 -1.91 -2.14 -8.21
N LYS A 438 -2.68 -2.89 -9.01
CA LYS A 438 -2.16 -3.83 -10.00
C LYS A 438 -1.35 -3.13 -11.10
N ASP A 439 -1.80 -1.98 -11.57
CA ASP A 439 -1.14 -1.21 -12.62
C ASP A 439 0.10 -0.46 -12.08
N GLY A 440 0.24 -0.30 -10.76
CA GLY A 440 1.35 0.40 -10.10
C GLY A 440 1.21 1.93 -10.09
N GLY A 441 0.02 2.46 -10.36
CA GLY A 441 -0.23 3.90 -10.37
C GLY A 441 -1.53 4.33 -11.05
N LEU A 442 -1.79 5.63 -11.02
CA LEU A 442 -2.94 6.30 -11.63
C LEU A 442 -2.69 6.56 -13.11
N ALA A 443 -3.65 6.18 -13.96
CA ALA A 443 -3.60 6.46 -15.39
C ALA A 443 -4.22 7.83 -15.69
N TYR A 444 -3.38 8.84 -15.94
CA TYR A 444 -3.83 10.16 -16.35
C TYR A 444 -3.81 10.34 -17.86
N HIS A 445 -4.78 11.09 -18.38
CA HIS A 445 -4.77 11.53 -19.76
C HIS A 445 -3.65 12.56 -19.99
N VAL A 446 -3.00 12.54 -21.17
CA VAL A 446 -1.88 13.43 -21.51
C VAL A 446 -2.18 14.92 -21.29
N ASN A 447 -3.42 15.35 -21.59
CA ASN A 447 -3.84 16.74 -21.34
C ASN A 447 -3.85 17.09 -19.86
N GLN A 448 -4.20 16.15 -18.98
CA GLN A 448 -4.15 16.39 -17.53
C GLN A 448 -2.70 16.58 -17.07
N ILE A 449 -1.78 15.73 -17.54
CA ILE A 449 -0.35 15.90 -17.27
C ILE A 449 0.16 17.25 -17.78
N LYS A 450 -0.28 17.67 -18.97
CA LYS A 450 0.07 18.98 -19.53
C LYS A 450 -0.46 20.12 -18.67
N THR A 451 -1.73 20.10 -18.27
CA THR A 451 -2.32 21.12 -17.39
C THR A 451 -1.61 21.18 -16.05
N CYS A 452 -1.30 20.03 -15.44
CA CYS A 452 -0.51 20.01 -14.22
C CYS A 452 0.90 20.60 -14.48
N THR A 453 1.48 20.39 -15.67
CA THR A 453 2.83 20.92 -16.02
C THR A 453 2.79 22.44 -16.10
N GLU A 454 1.81 22.98 -16.81
CA GLU A 454 1.57 24.42 -16.90
C GLU A 454 1.28 25.03 -15.51
N LEU A 455 0.50 24.33 -14.68
CA LEU A 455 0.24 24.73 -13.30
C LEU A 455 1.51 24.76 -12.44
N SER A 456 2.42 23.79 -12.62
CA SER A 456 3.70 23.78 -11.94
C SER A 456 4.56 24.97 -12.34
N GLU A 457 4.64 25.30 -13.63
CA GLU A 457 5.42 26.44 -14.10
C GLU A 457 4.89 27.77 -13.57
N ARG A 458 3.56 27.88 -13.40
CA ARG A 458 2.91 29.10 -12.85
C ARG A 458 3.05 29.22 -11.34
N THR A 459 2.81 28.13 -10.62
CA THR A 459 2.72 28.14 -9.14
C THR A 459 4.09 27.96 -8.51
N LEU A 460 4.99 27.27 -9.21
CA LEU A 460 6.36 26.98 -8.82
C LEU A 460 7.33 27.43 -9.93
N PRO A 461 7.54 28.74 -10.16
CA PRO A 461 8.52 29.20 -11.15
C PRO A 461 9.91 28.63 -10.81
N GLY A 462 10.42 27.74 -11.68
CA GLY A 462 11.65 26.97 -11.46
C GLY A 462 11.45 25.47 -11.17
N VAL A 463 10.21 25.03 -10.89
CA VAL A 463 9.86 23.60 -10.68
C VAL A 463 8.92 23.16 -11.80
N ARG A 464 9.51 22.56 -12.84
CA ARG A 464 8.73 21.79 -13.82
C ARG A 464 8.24 20.51 -13.18
N ILE A 465 7.08 20.01 -13.63
CA ILE A 465 6.46 18.72 -13.25
C ILE A 465 7.38 17.49 -13.27
N MET A 466 8.57 17.62 -13.87
CA MET A 466 9.66 16.69 -13.65
C MET A 466 10.37 16.98 -12.32
N SER A 467 9.67 16.51 -11.27
CA SER A 467 10.14 15.74 -10.12
C SER A 467 10.90 16.41 -8.97
N LEU A 468 10.33 16.35 -7.77
CA LEU A 468 11.10 16.41 -6.52
C LEU A 468 12.22 15.37 -6.53
N TYR A 469 12.07 14.26 -7.25
CA TYR A 469 13.19 13.36 -7.54
C TYR A 469 14.34 14.06 -8.27
N LYS A 470 14.09 14.90 -9.30
CA LYS A 470 15.13 15.69 -9.98
C LYS A 470 15.64 16.84 -9.14
N ILE A 471 14.80 17.48 -8.32
CA ILE A 471 15.28 18.49 -7.36
C ILE A 471 16.18 17.82 -6.33
N ARG A 472 15.76 16.68 -5.78
CA ARG A 472 16.54 15.88 -4.85
C ARG A 472 17.83 15.35 -5.49
N VAL A 473 17.78 14.95 -6.75
CA VAL A 473 18.98 14.62 -7.53
C VAL A 473 19.85 15.86 -7.68
N ALA A 474 19.30 17.03 -8.03
CA ALA A 474 20.06 18.27 -8.15
C ALA A 474 20.65 18.74 -6.81
N ASP A 475 19.94 18.57 -5.69
CA ASP A 475 20.41 18.86 -4.34
C ASP A 475 21.56 17.93 -3.96
N LEU A 476 21.45 16.64 -4.30
CA LEU A 476 22.53 15.68 -4.13
C LEU A 476 23.72 16.00 -5.03
N GLU A 477 23.47 16.32 -6.31
CA GLU A 477 24.51 16.74 -7.25
C GLU A 477 25.24 17.97 -6.72
N ALA A 478 24.52 18.97 -6.19
CA ALA A 478 25.10 20.16 -5.60
C ALA A 478 25.97 19.83 -4.38
N LEU A 479 25.46 18.99 -3.45
CA LEU A 479 26.26 18.50 -2.31
C LEU A 479 27.51 17.75 -2.78
N LEU A 480 27.35 16.93 -3.83
CA LEU A 480 28.43 16.15 -4.42
C LEU A 480 29.29 16.94 -5.39
N ASP A 481 29.07 18.23 -5.67
CA ASP A 481 29.86 19.04 -6.62
C ASP A 481 31.02 19.78 -5.94
N GLU A 482 30.94 20.01 -4.63
CA GLU A 482 32.00 20.64 -3.83
C GLU A 482 33.32 19.85 -3.81
N ASP A 483 34.49 20.51 -3.81
CA ASP A 483 35.80 19.83 -3.77
C ASP A 483 36.07 19.16 -2.40
N GLU A 484 35.55 19.76 -1.33
CA GLU A 484 35.56 19.22 0.02
C GLU A 484 34.11 19.09 0.51
N LEU A 485 33.64 17.84 0.59
CA LEU A 485 32.24 17.53 0.87
C LEU A 485 31.89 17.70 2.35
N ASP A 486 30.75 18.33 2.63
CA ASP A 486 30.13 18.28 3.95
C ASP A 486 29.47 16.90 4.19
N LEU A 487 30.22 16.00 4.85
CA LEU A 487 29.75 14.66 5.21
C LEU A 487 28.54 14.68 6.16
N LYS A 488 28.35 15.74 6.94
CA LYS A 488 27.17 15.87 7.81
C LYS A 488 25.94 16.19 6.98
N ALA A 489 26.05 17.12 6.03
CA ALA A 489 24.98 17.43 5.09
C ALA A 489 24.64 16.21 4.22
N LEU A 490 25.65 15.50 3.70
CA LEU A 490 25.46 14.29 2.92
C LEU A 490 24.73 13.20 3.72
N ARG A 491 25.13 12.95 4.97
CA ARG A 491 24.43 12.00 5.86
C ARG A 491 22.97 12.41 6.08
N ASN A 492 22.70 13.68 6.41
CA ASN A 492 21.33 14.16 6.57
C ASN A 492 20.46 13.97 5.32
N PHE A 493 21.06 14.15 4.13
CA PHE A 493 20.41 13.90 2.86
C PHE A 493 20.11 12.40 2.66
N CYS A 494 21.14 11.56 2.78
CA CYS A 494 21.04 10.11 2.59
C CYS A 494 20.09 9.44 3.59
N PHE A 495 19.95 10.01 4.80
CA PHE A 495 19.06 9.49 5.84
C PHE A 495 17.61 9.31 5.35
N ASN A 496 17.17 10.16 4.42
CA ASN A 496 15.82 10.08 3.87
C ASN A 496 15.71 9.22 2.60
N GLY A 497 16.77 8.49 2.23
CA GLY A 497 16.89 7.70 1.00
C GLY A 497 17.76 8.38 -0.07
N ILE A 498 18.43 7.58 -0.89
CA ILE A 498 19.29 8.05 -1.98
C ILE A 498 18.58 7.82 -3.33
N PRO A 499 18.63 8.78 -4.28
CA PRO A 499 18.08 8.57 -5.62
C PRO A 499 18.73 7.37 -6.35
N ASP A 500 17.92 6.57 -7.05
CA ASP A 500 18.33 5.35 -7.76
C ASP A 500 19.03 5.59 -9.11
N CYS A 501 19.21 6.84 -9.54
CA CYS A 501 19.83 7.18 -10.82
C CYS A 501 21.33 7.49 -10.68
N ASN A 502 22.03 7.45 -11.81
CA ASN A 502 23.42 7.93 -11.97
C ASN A 502 24.44 7.35 -10.97
N GLY A 503 24.17 6.18 -10.38
CA GLY A 503 25.11 5.51 -9.47
C GLY A 503 25.32 6.21 -8.12
N TYR A 504 24.49 7.19 -7.75
CA TYR A 504 24.74 8.00 -6.56
C TYR A 504 24.79 7.18 -5.27
N ARG A 505 23.99 6.11 -5.15
CA ARG A 505 24.03 5.23 -3.97
C ARG A 505 25.39 4.60 -3.76
N ALA A 506 26.01 4.09 -4.82
CA ALA A 506 27.34 3.49 -4.75
C ALA A 506 28.37 4.51 -4.22
N LEU A 507 28.35 5.74 -4.77
CA LEU A 507 29.25 6.81 -4.34
C LEU A 507 29.00 7.23 -2.87
N CYS A 508 27.74 7.44 -2.50
CA CYS A 508 27.36 7.84 -1.15
C CYS A 508 27.77 6.78 -0.11
N TRP A 509 27.55 5.49 -0.40
CA TRP A 509 27.97 4.40 0.50
C TRP A 509 29.49 4.35 0.66
N LYS A 510 30.26 4.53 -0.42
CA LYS A 510 31.74 4.63 -0.35
C LYS A 510 32.20 5.78 0.55
N LEU A 511 31.50 6.92 0.54
CA LEU A 511 31.81 8.08 1.39
C LEU A 511 31.40 7.84 2.85
N ILE A 512 30.19 7.35 3.09
CA ILE A 512 29.61 7.20 4.43
C ILE A 512 30.26 6.06 5.22
N LEU A 513 30.70 4.99 4.54
CA LEU A 513 31.46 3.88 5.12
C LEU A 513 32.98 4.17 5.20
N GLY A 514 33.42 5.36 4.79
CA GLY A 514 34.81 5.80 4.93
C GLY A 514 35.81 5.18 3.95
N TYR A 515 35.36 4.54 2.87
CA TYR A 515 36.24 4.09 1.80
C TYR A 515 36.85 5.28 1.03
N LEU A 516 36.03 6.31 0.77
CA LEU A 516 36.43 7.59 0.22
C LEU A 516 36.37 8.68 1.30
N GLY A 517 37.34 9.62 1.28
CA GLY A 517 37.35 10.78 2.17
C GLY A 517 36.53 11.96 1.62
N PRO A 518 36.33 13.03 2.40
CA PRO A 518 35.52 14.19 2.00
C PRO A 518 36.14 14.98 0.82
N ARG A 519 37.46 14.89 0.62
CA ARG A 519 38.18 15.67 -0.40
C ARG A 519 38.29 14.92 -1.72
N LYS A 520 37.62 15.40 -2.76
CA LYS A 520 37.54 14.76 -4.09
C LYS A 520 38.86 14.59 -4.79
N SER A 521 39.76 15.58 -4.70
CA SER A 521 41.09 15.52 -5.32
C SER A 521 41.92 14.31 -4.88
N THR A 522 41.58 13.69 -3.73
CA THR A 522 42.26 12.48 -3.23
C THR A 522 41.69 11.16 -3.78
N TRP A 523 40.48 11.17 -4.35
CA TRP A 523 39.76 9.96 -4.74
C TRP A 523 40.49 9.14 -5.81
N PRO A 524 41.02 9.73 -6.91
CA PRO A 524 41.67 8.94 -7.95
C PRO A 524 42.90 8.19 -7.41
N ALA A 525 43.73 8.85 -6.59
CA ALA A 525 44.90 8.25 -5.97
C ALA A 525 44.53 7.15 -4.97
N LYS A 526 43.49 7.37 -4.16
CA LYS A 526 42.97 6.38 -3.20
C LYS A 526 42.42 5.15 -3.91
N LEU A 527 41.56 5.34 -4.92
CA LEU A 527 40.96 4.25 -5.72
C LEU A 527 42.03 3.45 -6.45
N ALA A 528 42.99 4.12 -7.11
CA ALA A 528 44.09 3.43 -7.79
C ALA A 528 44.91 2.57 -6.83
N LYS A 529 45.29 3.13 -5.67
CA LYS A 529 46.05 2.39 -4.64
C LYS A 529 45.28 1.18 -4.12
N GLN A 530 44.00 1.34 -3.78
CA GLN A 530 43.19 0.26 -3.22
C GLN A 530 42.90 -0.83 -4.25
N ARG A 531 42.55 -0.45 -5.48
CA ARG A 531 42.30 -1.41 -6.57
C ARG A 531 43.55 -2.19 -6.94
N GLU A 532 44.74 -1.57 -6.89
CA GLU A 532 46.00 -2.28 -7.09
C GLU A 532 46.33 -3.23 -5.94
N LEU A 533 46.13 -2.80 -4.69
CA LEU A 533 46.26 -3.66 -3.52
C LEU A 533 45.34 -4.89 -3.63
N TYR A 534 44.08 -4.71 -4.05
CA TYR A 534 43.16 -5.83 -4.25
C TYR A 534 43.65 -6.83 -5.30
N LYS A 535 44.24 -6.35 -6.41
CA LYS A 535 44.85 -7.24 -7.41
C LYS A 535 46.03 -8.02 -6.85
N GLN A 536 46.88 -7.39 -6.04
CA GLN A 536 48.00 -8.07 -5.37
C GLN A 536 47.48 -9.17 -4.44
N LEU A 537 46.46 -8.86 -3.63
CA LEU A 537 45.79 -9.85 -2.77
C LEU A 537 45.22 -11.02 -3.56
N LEU A 538 44.61 -10.77 -4.73
CA LEU A 538 44.14 -11.83 -5.62
C LEU A 538 45.28 -12.74 -6.08
N THR A 539 46.38 -12.18 -6.57
CA THR A 539 47.54 -12.96 -7.03
C THR A 539 48.17 -13.77 -5.89
N GLU A 540 48.27 -13.21 -4.69
CA GLU A 540 48.92 -13.90 -3.56
C GLU A 540 48.03 -14.98 -2.93
N MET A 541 46.72 -14.76 -2.84
CA MET A 541 45.84 -15.58 -2.00
C MET A 541 44.95 -16.55 -2.77
N VAL A 542 44.74 -16.32 -4.08
CA VAL A 542 43.91 -17.17 -4.93
C VAL A 542 44.72 -18.25 -5.65
N ILE A 543 46.04 -18.16 -5.79
CA ILE A 543 46.85 -19.17 -6.51
C ILE A 543 46.95 -20.51 -5.72
N SER A 544 46.93 -21.64 -6.44
CA SER A 544 47.06 -22.98 -5.84
C SER A 544 48.52 -23.32 -5.51
N PRO A 545 48.83 -24.02 -4.41
CA PRO A 545 50.17 -24.54 -4.16
C PRO A 545 50.65 -25.44 -5.32
N GLY A 546 51.86 -25.19 -5.84
CA GLY A 546 52.45 -25.96 -6.95
C GLY A 546 52.38 -25.31 -8.34
N GLU A 547 51.70 -24.17 -8.50
CA GLU A 547 51.69 -23.38 -9.76
C GLU A 547 52.86 -22.37 -9.86
N GLN A 548 53.70 -22.25 -8.82
CA GLN A 548 54.90 -21.42 -8.84
C GLN A 548 56.10 -22.23 -9.36
N ASP A 549 56.58 -21.91 -10.57
CA ASP A 549 57.81 -22.47 -11.14
C ASP A 549 59.05 -21.96 -10.36
N GLY A 550 59.43 -22.67 -9.29
CA GLY A 550 60.63 -22.42 -8.49
C GLY A 550 61.45 -23.71 -8.27
N PRO A 551 62.80 -23.69 -8.29
CA PRO A 551 63.61 -24.91 -8.38
C PRO A 551 63.69 -25.81 -7.12
N GLU A 552 63.01 -25.48 -6.02
CA GLU A 552 63.04 -26.28 -4.77
C GLU A 552 61.68 -26.30 -4.09
N CYS A 553 60.72 -27.09 -4.61
CA CYS A 553 59.45 -27.34 -3.93
C CYS A 553 59.61 -28.49 -2.92
N ILE A 554 59.91 -28.17 -1.66
CA ILE A 554 60.10 -29.13 -0.55
C ILE A 554 58.76 -29.50 0.12
N ASP A 555 57.65 -28.82 -0.24
CA ASP A 555 56.34 -28.93 0.41
C ASP A 555 55.38 -29.84 -0.37
N HIS A 556 55.06 -31.00 0.20
CA HIS A 556 54.24 -32.05 -0.43
C HIS A 556 52.77 -31.99 0.00
N PRO A 557 51.78 -32.39 -0.84
CA PRO A 557 50.35 -32.50 -0.50
C PRO A 557 49.96 -33.32 0.73
N LEU A 558 50.89 -34.03 1.36
CA LEU A 558 50.69 -34.88 2.54
C LEU A 558 51.47 -34.35 3.75
N SER A 559 51.97 -33.12 3.67
CA SER A 559 52.75 -32.52 4.75
C SER A 559 51.81 -31.99 5.84
N ASP A 560 51.86 -32.57 7.03
CA ASP A 560 51.04 -32.17 8.18
C ASP A 560 51.67 -31.03 9.01
N GLY A 561 52.79 -30.48 8.54
CA GLY A 561 53.50 -29.39 9.22
C GLY A 561 52.72 -28.07 9.19
N PRO A 562 52.75 -27.26 10.26
CA PRO A 562 52.06 -25.97 10.32
C PRO A 562 52.56 -24.93 9.29
N GLU A 563 53.76 -25.13 8.72
CA GLU A 563 54.31 -24.29 7.64
C GLU A 563 54.04 -24.83 6.23
N SER A 564 53.25 -25.91 6.08
CA SER A 564 52.87 -26.44 4.77
C SER A 564 51.81 -25.57 4.08
N ASN A 565 52.08 -25.16 2.84
CA ASN A 565 51.12 -24.50 1.96
C ASN A 565 49.95 -25.43 1.61
N TRP A 566 50.20 -26.75 1.54
CA TRP A 566 49.15 -27.75 1.31
C TRP A 566 48.21 -27.90 2.52
N SER A 567 48.74 -27.92 3.74
CA SER A 567 47.90 -27.91 4.96
C SER A 567 47.01 -26.67 5.03
N THR A 568 47.57 -25.51 4.69
CA THR A 568 46.81 -24.24 4.61
C THR A 568 45.75 -24.29 3.50
N PHE A 569 46.10 -24.81 2.32
CA PHE A 569 45.17 -24.97 1.20
C PHE A 569 43.96 -25.85 1.53
N PHE A 570 44.14 -26.96 2.24
CA PHE A 570 43.00 -27.79 2.65
C PHE A 570 42.08 -27.10 3.65
N LYS A 571 42.64 -26.37 4.62
CA LYS A 571 41.85 -25.56 5.58
C LYS A 571 41.09 -24.43 4.86
N ASP A 572 41.75 -23.77 3.91
CA ASP A 572 41.12 -22.75 3.07
C ASP A 572 39.92 -23.34 2.29
N ASN A 573 40.04 -24.57 1.77
CA ASN A 573 38.97 -25.24 1.05
C ASN A 573 37.77 -25.62 1.95
N GLU A 574 37.98 -25.87 3.25
CA GLU A 574 36.86 -26.07 4.19
C GLU A 574 36.04 -24.80 4.35
N VAL A 575 36.71 -23.65 4.52
CA VAL A 575 36.06 -22.33 4.58
C VAL A 575 35.38 -22.00 3.26
N LEU A 576 36.06 -22.25 2.14
CA LEU A 576 35.53 -22.01 0.79
C LEU A 576 34.27 -22.85 0.50
N LEU A 577 34.22 -24.10 0.95
CA LEU A 577 33.04 -24.96 0.79
C LEU A 577 31.82 -24.41 1.52
N GLN A 578 32.03 -23.74 2.66
CA GLN A 578 30.94 -23.06 3.37
C GLN A 578 30.48 -21.82 2.59
N ILE A 579 31.42 -20.99 2.14
CA ILE A 579 31.13 -19.79 1.34
C ILE A 579 30.36 -20.17 0.07
N ASP A 580 30.83 -21.15 -0.72
CA ASP A 580 30.20 -21.61 -1.97
C ASP A 580 28.72 -21.96 -1.76
N LYS A 581 28.40 -22.71 -0.71
CA LYS A 581 27.01 -23.10 -0.39
C LYS A 581 26.11 -21.91 -0.10
N ASP A 582 26.64 -20.92 0.61
CA ASP A 582 25.88 -19.76 1.08
C ASP A 582 25.68 -18.74 -0.06
N VAL A 583 26.70 -18.47 -0.87
CA VAL A 583 26.58 -17.52 -2.00
C VAL A 583 25.69 -18.02 -3.12
N ARG A 584 25.58 -19.34 -3.33
CA ARG A 584 24.66 -19.93 -4.32
C ARG A 584 23.19 -19.67 -4.01
N ARG A 585 22.86 -19.42 -2.74
CA ARG A 585 21.50 -19.16 -2.25
C ARG A 585 21.25 -17.68 -1.95
N LEU A 586 22.20 -16.81 -2.26
CA LEU A 586 22.13 -15.38 -1.98
C LEU A 586 21.00 -14.72 -2.78
N CYS A 587 20.10 -14.01 -2.09
CA CYS A 587 18.97 -13.28 -2.68
C CYS A 587 18.23 -14.09 -3.77
N PRO A 588 17.58 -15.23 -3.43
CA PRO A 588 17.01 -16.16 -4.41
C PRO A 588 15.87 -15.54 -5.24
N ASP A 589 15.27 -14.44 -4.76
CA ASP A 589 14.18 -13.73 -5.42
C ASP A 589 14.64 -12.87 -6.61
N ILE A 590 15.95 -12.68 -6.81
CA ILE A 590 16.50 -11.94 -7.95
C ILE A 590 17.45 -12.82 -8.77
N SER A 591 17.35 -12.72 -10.10
CA SER A 591 18.23 -13.49 -10.99
C SER A 591 19.65 -12.91 -11.09
N PHE A 592 19.87 -11.69 -10.60
CA PHE A 592 21.15 -10.96 -10.72
C PHE A 592 22.37 -11.79 -10.34
N PHE A 593 22.37 -12.45 -9.17
CA PHE A 593 23.54 -13.20 -8.71
C PHE A 593 23.87 -14.42 -9.59
N GLN A 594 22.87 -14.96 -10.30
CA GLN A 594 23.02 -16.08 -11.23
C GLN A 594 23.36 -15.63 -12.66
N GLN A 595 23.39 -14.33 -12.94
CA GLN A 595 23.79 -13.80 -14.25
C GLN A 595 25.32 -13.70 -14.35
N ALA A 596 25.82 -13.74 -15.59
CA ALA A 596 27.23 -13.52 -15.87
C ALA A 596 27.59 -12.04 -15.63
N THR A 597 28.72 -11.81 -14.95
CA THR A 597 29.29 -10.46 -14.82
C THR A 597 29.87 -9.99 -16.16
N ASP A 598 29.71 -8.70 -16.46
CA ASP A 598 30.36 -8.03 -17.59
C ASP A 598 31.90 -8.03 -17.46
N TYR A 599 32.42 -8.22 -16.24
CA TYR A 599 33.84 -8.11 -15.90
C TYR A 599 34.32 -9.34 -15.14
N PRO A 600 34.49 -10.50 -15.81
CA PRO A 600 35.05 -11.71 -15.19
C PRO A 600 36.52 -11.48 -14.78
N CYS A 601 36.94 -12.07 -13.66
CA CYS A 601 38.33 -11.96 -13.21
C CYS A 601 39.28 -12.77 -14.11
N GLU A 602 40.29 -12.08 -14.67
CA GLU A 602 41.24 -12.67 -15.62
C GLU A 602 42.07 -13.82 -15.02
N LEU A 603 42.38 -13.76 -13.72
CA LEU A 603 43.18 -14.78 -13.02
C LEU A 603 42.48 -16.14 -12.89
N VAL A 604 41.15 -16.14 -12.92
CA VAL A 604 40.30 -17.35 -12.76
C VAL A 604 39.46 -17.63 -14.01
N ARG A 605 39.86 -17.08 -15.15
CA ARG A 605 39.15 -17.22 -16.44
C ARG A 605 39.12 -18.66 -16.94
N GLU A 606 40.16 -19.44 -16.65
CA GLU A 606 40.22 -20.86 -16.96
C GLU A 606 39.40 -21.66 -15.93
N ARG A 607 38.60 -22.60 -16.41
CA ARG A 607 37.67 -23.39 -15.56
C ARG A 607 38.38 -24.06 -14.37
N GLU A 608 39.61 -24.52 -14.56
CA GLU A 608 40.40 -25.21 -13.52
C GLU A 608 40.86 -24.27 -12.39
N ARG A 609 40.87 -22.96 -12.61
CA ARG A 609 41.33 -21.94 -11.66
C ARG A 609 40.19 -21.30 -10.85
N LYS A 610 38.93 -21.60 -11.18
CA LYS A 610 37.75 -21.08 -10.46
C LYS A 610 37.68 -21.66 -9.04
N LEU A 611 37.37 -20.82 -8.05
CA LEU A 611 37.36 -21.20 -6.64
C LEU A 611 36.36 -22.31 -6.35
N HIS A 612 35.11 -22.20 -6.81
CA HIS A 612 34.10 -23.24 -6.63
C HIS A 612 34.51 -24.62 -7.15
N VAL A 613 35.42 -24.72 -8.13
CA VAL A 613 35.90 -26.00 -8.67
C VAL A 613 36.77 -26.74 -7.65
N ARG A 614 37.46 -26.03 -6.75
CA ARG A 614 38.27 -26.61 -5.66
C ARG A 614 37.44 -27.42 -4.67
N VAL A 615 36.18 -27.02 -4.51
CA VAL A 615 35.25 -27.60 -3.53
C VAL A 615 34.14 -28.40 -4.21
N ALA A 616 34.20 -28.56 -5.54
CA ALA A 616 33.27 -29.37 -6.29
C ALA A 616 33.36 -30.84 -5.84
N PRO A 617 32.24 -31.51 -5.51
CA PRO A 617 32.27 -32.89 -5.06
C PRO A 617 32.79 -33.81 -6.17
N SER A 618 33.97 -34.40 -5.96
CA SER A 618 34.50 -35.46 -6.80
C SER A 618 33.87 -36.79 -6.38
N THR A 619 32.88 -37.27 -7.13
CA THR A 619 32.36 -38.63 -6.92
C THR A 619 33.37 -39.64 -7.44
N LEU A 620 34.07 -40.34 -6.54
CA LEU A 620 34.82 -41.54 -6.91
C LEU A 620 33.83 -42.63 -7.35
N SER A 621 33.88 -43.02 -8.62
CA SER A 621 33.19 -44.20 -9.12
C SER A 621 33.91 -45.45 -8.61
N SER A 622 33.55 -45.95 -7.44
CA SER A 622 33.97 -47.29 -7.01
C SER A 622 33.02 -48.32 -7.61
N ALA A 623 33.44 -48.98 -8.69
CA ALA A 623 32.77 -50.18 -9.18
C ALA A 623 33.34 -51.39 -8.42
N ASN A 624 32.52 -52.07 -7.61
CA ASN A 624 32.87 -53.39 -7.10
C ASN A 624 32.85 -54.37 -8.29
N VAL A 625 34.01 -54.88 -8.68
CA VAL A 625 34.13 -55.90 -9.73
C VAL A 625 33.99 -57.28 -9.11
N GLU A 626 32.81 -57.89 -9.19
CA GLU A 626 32.69 -59.34 -9.00
C GLU A 626 33.08 -60.07 -10.28
N ARG A 627 34.16 -60.85 -10.22
CA ARG A 627 34.53 -61.79 -11.29
C ARG A 627 33.69 -63.06 -11.19
N LYS A 628 32.84 -63.31 -12.18
CA LYS A 628 32.43 -64.67 -12.57
C LYS A 628 32.84 -64.91 -14.01
N GLY A 629 33.47 -66.06 -14.24
CA GLY A 629 34.10 -66.42 -15.50
C GLY A 629 33.13 -66.35 -16.68
N VAL A 630 33.69 -65.96 -17.83
CA VAL A 630 33.08 -65.91 -19.17
C VAL A 630 32.20 -64.66 -19.45
N GLY A 631 32.87 -63.50 -19.50
CA GLY A 631 32.85 -62.67 -20.73
C GLY A 631 31.58 -61.92 -21.18
N MET A 632 30.65 -61.53 -20.29
CA MET A 632 29.63 -60.51 -20.64
C MET A 632 29.26 -59.62 -19.43
N THR A 633 29.52 -58.32 -19.52
CA THR A 633 29.17 -57.30 -18.54
C THR A 633 27.75 -56.78 -18.79
N LYS A 634 26.80 -57.05 -17.89
CA LYS A 634 25.53 -56.30 -17.84
C LYS A 634 25.73 -55.03 -17.03
N GLN A 635 25.40 -53.89 -17.63
CA GLN A 635 25.39 -52.56 -17.02
C GLN A 635 24.33 -52.54 -15.91
N ILE A 636 24.74 -52.47 -14.64
CA ILE A 636 23.85 -52.26 -13.50
C ILE A 636 23.67 -50.74 -13.37
N ASN A 637 22.44 -50.25 -13.58
CA ASN A 637 22.07 -48.88 -13.26
C ASN A 637 22.13 -48.68 -11.73
N LEU A 638 23.22 -48.08 -11.26
CA LEU A 638 23.28 -47.49 -9.93
C LEU A 638 22.31 -46.31 -9.90
N ILE A 639 21.31 -46.36 -9.00
CA ILE A 639 20.45 -45.23 -8.73
C ILE A 639 21.30 -44.19 -7.99
N THR A 640 21.91 -43.29 -8.75
CA THR A 640 22.54 -42.09 -8.23
C THR A 640 21.43 -41.19 -7.72
N LYS A 641 21.28 -41.03 -6.40
CA LYS A 641 20.58 -39.87 -5.86
C LYS A 641 21.44 -38.63 -6.18
N ARG A 642 21.25 -38.08 -7.38
CA ARG A 642 21.68 -36.70 -7.69
C ARG A 642 20.87 -35.78 -6.79
N ALA A 643 21.54 -34.97 -5.97
CA ALA A 643 20.94 -33.73 -5.54
C ALA A 643 20.63 -32.93 -6.81
N THR A 644 19.44 -32.36 -6.91
CA THR A 644 19.04 -31.51 -8.02
C THR A 644 19.87 -30.23 -7.96
N GLU A 645 21.04 -30.20 -8.60
CA GLU A 645 21.74 -28.95 -8.90
C GLU A 645 20.96 -28.27 -10.03
N SER A 646 20.17 -27.27 -9.68
CA SER A 646 19.28 -26.53 -10.58
C SER A 646 19.98 -25.40 -11.34
N TYR A 647 21.31 -25.40 -11.42
CA TYR A 647 22.08 -24.30 -12.00
C TYR A 647 22.80 -24.77 -13.25
N GLU A 648 22.51 -24.13 -14.39
CA GLU A 648 23.21 -24.39 -15.64
C GLU A 648 24.67 -23.94 -15.52
N ALA A 649 25.60 -24.79 -15.94
CA ALA A 649 27.02 -24.41 -16.00
C ALA A 649 27.18 -23.32 -17.06
N MET A 650 27.73 -22.15 -16.67
CA MET A 650 27.99 -21.04 -17.60
C MET A 650 29.03 -21.42 -18.66
N ASP A 651 28.95 -20.77 -19.82
CA ASP A 651 29.88 -20.98 -20.93
C ASP A 651 31.34 -20.65 -20.56
N ASN A 652 32.30 -21.27 -21.24
CA ASN A 652 33.72 -21.07 -20.97
C ASN A 652 34.13 -19.58 -21.06
N GLY A 653 34.67 -19.05 -19.96
CA GLY A 653 35.13 -17.66 -19.84
C GLY A 653 34.11 -16.69 -19.24
N GLN A 654 32.89 -17.14 -18.94
CA GLN A 654 31.92 -16.38 -18.14
C GLN A 654 32.09 -16.66 -16.65
N GLU A 655 31.75 -15.68 -15.83
CA GLU A 655 31.78 -15.76 -14.36
C GLU A 655 30.45 -15.24 -13.82
N ALA A 656 29.83 -15.96 -12.90
CA ALA A 656 28.59 -15.53 -12.27
C ALA A 656 28.85 -14.44 -11.22
N HIS A 657 27.89 -13.56 -11.00
CA HIS A 657 27.97 -12.60 -9.91
C HIS A 657 28.15 -13.25 -8.52
N TRP A 658 27.57 -14.44 -8.27
CA TRP A 658 27.81 -15.18 -7.03
C TRP A 658 29.26 -15.70 -6.89
N GLU A 659 29.95 -16.03 -8.00
CA GLU A 659 31.37 -16.42 -7.99
C GLU A 659 32.27 -15.23 -7.60
N VAL A 660 31.87 -14.01 -7.99
CA VAL A 660 32.56 -12.79 -7.57
C VAL A 660 32.40 -12.58 -6.06
N VAL A 661 31.19 -12.76 -5.53
CA VAL A 661 30.93 -12.66 -4.08
C VAL A 661 31.68 -13.75 -3.29
N GLU A 662 31.74 -14.98 -3.80
CA GLU A 662 32.54 -16.09 -3.24
C GLU A 662 33.98 -15.65 -3.02
N ARG A 663 34.59 -15.06 -4.05
CA ARG A 663 35.98 -14.61 -4.03
C ARG A 663 36.24 -13.49 -3.03
N ILE A 664 35.34 -12.51 -2.96
CA ILE A 664 35.48 -11.39 -2.00
C ILE A 664 35.45 -11.93 -0.55
N LEU A 665 34.49 -12.81 -0.24
CA LEU A 665 34.37 -13.42 1.09
C LEU A 665 35.56 -14.31 1.42
N PHE A 666 36.06 -15.07 0.46
CA PHE A 666 37.24 -15.92 0.64
C PHE A 666 38.48 -15.09 0.98
N LEU A 667 38.74 -14.00 0.24
CA LEU A 667 39.83 -13.07 0.56
C LEU A 667 39.68 -12.43 1.93
N TYR A 668 38.47 -12.00 2.28
CA TYR A 668 38.20 -11.40 3.59
C TYR A 668 38.50 -12.40 4.72
N ALA A 669 38.08 -13.65 4.59
CA ALA A 669 38.32 -14.70 5.58
C ALA A 669 39.81 -14.99 5.76
N LYS A 670 40.58 -15.04 4.67
CA LYS A 670 42.04 -15.24 4.73
C LYS A 670 42.78 -14.08 5.38
N LEU A 671 42.34 -12.85 5.14
CA LEU A 671 42.92 -11.65 5.74
C LEU A 671 42.57 -11.47 7.22
N ASN A 672 41.49 -12.10 7.68
CA ASN A 672 40.98 -11.95 9.05
C ASN A 672 40.88 -13.31 9.76
N PRO A 673 41.99 -14.07 9.95
CA PRO A 673 41.96 -15.44 10.46
C PRO A 673 41.41 -15.56 11.90
N GLY A 674 41.44 -14.47 12.68
CA GLY A 674 40.86 -14.44 14.02
C GLY A 674 39.33 -14.44 14.06
N GLN A 675 38.67 -14.02 12.97
CA GLN A 675 37.21 -14.08 12.80
C GLN A 675 36.82 -15.17 11.80
N GLY A 676 37.54 -15.26 10.68
CA GLY A 676 37.20 -16.12 9.55
C GLY A 676 35.90 -15.72 8.86
N TYR A 677 35.37 -16.64 8.06
CA TYR A 677 34.03 -16.52 7.51
C TYR A 677 32.99 -17.02 8.50
N VAL A 678 31.89 -16.29 8.64
CA VAL A 678 30.72 -16.71 9.42
C VAL A 678 29.47 -16.62 8.54
N GLN A 679 28.64 -17.66 8.59
CA GLN A 679 27.37 -17.72 7.86
C GLN A 679 26.53 -16.46 8.16
N GLY A 680 25.99 -15.83 7.12
CA GLY A 680 25.30 -14.55 7.19
C GLY A 680 26.11 -13.39 6.63
N MET A 681 27.45 -13.47 6.59
CA MET A 681 28.28 -12.45 5.92
C MET A 681 27.94 -12.30 4.42
N ASN A 682 27.50 -13.38 3.77
CA ASN A 682 27.00 -13.38 2.39
C ASN A 682 25.78 -12.44 2.22
N GLU A 683 24.90 -12.38 3.20
CA GLU A 683 23.69 -11.55 3.18
C GLU A 683 23.99 -10.07 3.39
N ILE A 684 25.17 -9.75 3.95
CA ILE A 684 25.64 -8.37 4.13
C ILE A 684 26.37 -7.89 2.87
N ILE A 685 27.26 -8.70 2.31
CA ILE A 685 28.00 -8.31 1.12
C ILE A 685 27.12 -8.23 -0.13
N GLY A 686 26.06 -9.06 -0.22
CA GLY A 686 25.17 -9.13 -1.38
C GLY A 686 24.60 -7.76 -1.80
N PRO A 687 23.89 -7.03 -0.92
CA PRO A 687 23.36 -5.71 -1.23
C PRO A 687 24.45 -4.70 -1.65
N ILE A 688 25.62 -4.70 -1.01
CA ILE A 688 26.75 -3.80 -1.36
C ILE A 688 27.25 -4.10 -2.78
N TYR A 689 27.51 -5.38 -3.05
CA TYR A 689 27.98 -5.81 -4.36
C TYR A 689 26.96 -5.50 -5.45
N TYR A 690 25.68 -5.77 -5.20
CA TYR A 690 24.59 -5.45 -6.14
C TYR A 690 24.59 -3.97 -6.53
N VAL A 691 24.67 -3.06 -5.55
CA VAL A 691 24.69 -1.61 -5.80
C VAL A 691 25.90 -1.21 -6.64
N PHE A 692 27.08 -1.80 -6.39
CA PHE A 692 28.31 -1.41 -7.07
C PHE A 692 28.42 -2.03 -8.47
N ALA A 693 27.97 -3.27 -8.63
CA ALA A 693 27.98 -3.99 -9.90
C ALA A 693 26.82 -3.55 -10.83
N SER A 694 25.81 -2.87 -10.30
CA SER A 694 24.72 -2.26 -11.08
C SER A 694 24.97 -0.78 -11.42
N ASP A 695 26.15 -0.23 -11.11
CA ASP A 695 26.47 1.18 -11.35
C ASP A 695 26.39 1.52 -12.86
N PRO A 696 25.70 2.60 -13.27
CA PRO A 696 25.60 2.99 -14.69
C PRO A 696 26.94 3.41 -15.31
N ASP A 697 27.93 3.84 -14.53
CA ASP A 697 29.27 4.14 -15.02
C ASP A 697 30.10 2.86 -15.15
N LEU A 698 30.44 2.52 -16.38
CA LEU A 698 31.24 1.35 -16.73
C LEU A 698 32.62 1.32 -16.05
N GLN A 699 33.23 2.48 -15.77
CA GLN A 699 34.52 2.53 -15.07
C GLN A 699 34.38 2.13 -13.60
N TYR A 700 33.31 2.55 -12.94
CA TYR A 700 33.04 2.12 -11.57
C TYR A 700 32.60 0.66 -11.53
N ARG A 701 31.75 0.23 -12.46
CA ARG A 701 31.28 -1.16 -12.57
C ARG A 701 32.43 -2.16 -12.76
N ARG A 702 33.42 -1.83 -13.61
CA ARG A 702 34.63 -2.65 -13.82
C ARG A 702 35.41 -2.95 -12.54
N HIS A 703 35.32 -2.06 -11.56
CA HIS A 703 36.02 -2.17 -10.29
C HIS A 703 35.09 -2.47 -9.11
N ALA A 704 33.84 -2.87 -9.38
CA ALA A 704 32.82 -3.14 -8.36
C ALA A 704 33.29 -4.17 -7.33
N GLU A 705 33.98 -5.23 -7.76
CA GLU A 705 34.52 -6.26 -6.87
C GLU A 705 35.51 -5.68 -5.84
N ALA A 706 36.56 -4.99 -6.32
CA ALA A 706 37.58 -4.41 -5.45
C ALA A 706 37.02 -3.32 -4.52
N ASP A 707 36.17 -2.43 -5.05
CA ASP A 707 35.56 -1.37 -4.26
C ASP A 707 34.59 -1.96 -3.20
N CYS A 708 33.87 -3.03 -3.54
CA CYS A 708 33.00 -3.75 -2.62
C CYS A 708 33.80 -4.40 -1.48
N PHE A 709 34.92 -5.06 -1.77
CA PHE A 709 35.78 -5.68 -0.77
C PHE A 709 36.18 -4.69 0.34
N PHE A 710 36.62 -3.48 -0.02
CA PHE A 710 37.04 -2.50 0.99
C PHE A 710 35.86 -1.87 1.74
N CYS A 711 34.72 -1.63 1.09
CA CYS A 711 33.53 -1.14 1.78
C CYS A 711 32.97 -2.18 2.75
N PHE A 712 32.92 -3.44 2.33
CA PHE A 712 32.56 -4.58 3.16
C PHE A 712 33.52 -4.72 4.34
N THR A 713 34.83 -4.66 4.11
CA THR A 713 35.84 -4.73 5.19
C THR A 713 35.68 -3.59 6.20
N ALA A 714 35.37 -2.37 5.74
CA ALA A 714 35.11 -1.24 6.63
C ALA A 714 33.86 -1.46 7.49
N LEU A 715 32.75 -1.90 6.87
CA LEU A 715 31.52 -2.22 7.59
C LEU A 715 31.74 -3.35 8.59
N MET A 716 32.39 -4.44 8.17
CA MET A 716 32.72 -5.57 9.03
C MET A 716 33.62 -5.17 10.19
N GLY A 717 34.49 -4.17 10.04
CA GLY A 717 35.28 -3.61 11.14
C GLY A 717 34.42 -3.00 12.25
N GLU A 718 33.23 -2.49 11.93
CA GLU A 718 32.28 -1.92 12.90
C GLU A 718 31.35 -2.98 13.51
N ILE A 719 30.92 -3.98 12.74
CA ILE A 719 29.96 -5.02 13.17
C ILE A 719 30.61 -6.36 13.53
N ARG A 720 31.95 -6.42 13.59
CA ARG A 720 32.72 -7.64 13.80
C ARG A 720 32.25 -8.43 15.02
N ASP A 721 31.92 -7.69 16.07
CA ASP A 721 31.57 -8.22 17.39
C ASP A 721 30.24 -9.00 17.37
N PHE A 722 29.40 -8.81 16.34
CA PHE A 722 28.17 -9.60 16.13
C PHE A 722 28.45 -11.06 15.74
N PHE A 723 29.66 -11.34 15.23
CA PHE A 723 30.04 -12.65 14.68
C PHE A 723 31.06 -13.39 15.57
N ILE A 724 31.58 -12.74 16.62
CA ILE A 724 32.58 -13.32 17.51
C ILE A 724 31.90 -13.75 18.81
N LYS A 725 31.73 -15.06 18.99
CA LYS A 725 31.03 -15.66 20.15
C LYS A 725 31.57 -15.20 21.52
N THR A 726 32.86 -14.94 21.64
CA THR A 726 33.47 -14.45 22.90
C THR A 726 33.11 -13.00 23.22
N LEU A 727 32.58 -12.25 22.26
CA LEU A 727 32.16 -10.86 22.40
C LEU A 727 30.63 -10.70 22.48
N ASP A 728 29.85 -11.79 22.41
CA ASP A 728 28.38 -11.76 22.42
C ASP A 728 27.79 -10.92 23.57
N GLU A 729 28.38 -11.03 24.77
CA GLU A 729 27.94 -10.34 26.01
C GLU A 729 28.49 -8.91 26.14
N SER A 730 29.39 -8.49 25.24
CA SER A 730 29.92 -7.13 25.26
C SER A 730 28.85 -6.11 24.86
N GLU A 731 29.08 -4.83 25.15
CA GLU A 731 28.12 -3.77 24.79
C GLU A 731 27.89 -3.67 23.27
N GLY A 732 28.92 -3.98 22.48
CA GLY A 732 28.86 -4.09 21.01
C GLY A 732 28.52 -5.50 20.50
N GLY A 733 28.36 -6.47 21.39
CA GLY A 733 28.01 -7.84 21.06
C GLY A 733 26.54 -8.02 20.75
N ILE A 734 26.21 -9.12 20.08
CA ILE A 734 24.84 -9.39 19.63
C ILE A 734 23.83 -9.51 20.79
N LYS A 735 24.22 -10.06 21.95
CA LYS A 735 23.33 -10.12 23.12
C LYS A 735 23.15 -8.76 23.76
N GLY A 736 24.20 -7.93 23.79
CA GLY A 736 24.10 -6.52 24.20
C GLY A 736 23.10 -5.73 23.35
N MET A 737 23.14 -5.92 22.03
CA MET A 737 22.20 -5.30 21.09
C MET A 737 20.74 -5.77 21.32
N MET A 738 20.52 -7.08 21.49
CA MET A 738 19.20 -7.64 21.80
C MET A 738 18.66 -7.15 23.16
N ALA A 739 19.53 -6.98 24.15
CA ALA A 739 19.16 -6.40 25.43
C ALA A 739 18.73 -4.93 25.29
N LYS A 740 19.47 -4.12 24.50
CA LYS A 740 19.07 -2.74 24.18
C LYS A 740 17.71 -2.68 23.48
N LEU A 741 17.43 -3.57 22.53
CA LEU A 741 16.12 -3.69 21.89
C LEU A 741 15.01 -4.02 22.91
N SER A 742 15.25 -5.01 23.77
CA SER A 742 14.27 -5.40 24.79
C SER A 742 13.97 -4.26 25.77
N ASN A 743 14.99 -3.52 26.19
CA ASN A 743 14.84 -2.36 27.07
C ASN A 743 14.06 -1.24 26.38
N LEU A 744 14.40 -0.91 25.12
CA LEU A 744 13.67 0.11 24.36
C LEU A 744 12.20 -0.27 24.17
N LEU A 745 11.90 -1.55 23.91
CA LEU A 745 10.53 -2.03 23.80
C LEU A 745 9.78 -1.88 25.14
N HIS A 746 10.39 -2.25 26.26
CA HIS A 746 9.80 -2.08 27.58
C HIS A 746 9.50 -0.60 27.89
N GLU A 747 10.41 0.30 27.55
CA GLU A 747 10.23 1.74 27.74
C GLU A 747 9.11 2.33 26.89
N ARG A 748 8.92 1.83 25.65
CA ARG A 748 7.97 2.40 24.69
C ARG A 748 6.60 1.72 24.72
N ASP A 749 6.52 0.43 25.04
CA ASP A 749 5.28 -0.33 25.20
C ASP A 749 5.49 -1.52 26.16
N ALA A 750 5.30 -1.27 27.45
CA ALA A 750 5.45 -2.27 28.50
C ALA A 750 4.45 -3.43 28.36
N GLU A 751 3.26 -3.20 27.80
CA GLU A 751 2.24 -4.24 27.66
C GLU A 751 2.65 -5.29 26.63
N VAL A 752 3.17 -4.85 25.46
CA VAL A 752 3.73 -5.76 24.45
C VAL A 752 4.95 -6.48 25.00
N TRP A 753 5.83 -5.78 25.72
CA TRP A 753 7.01 -6.38 26.32
C TRP A 753 6.65 -7.47 27.35
N GLU A 754 5.71 -7.19 28.26
CA GLU A 754 5.22 -8.15 29.24
C GLU A 754 4.56 -9.35 28.55
N ARG A 755 3.76 -9.11 27.51
CA ARG A 755 3.13 -10.18 26.73
C ARG A 755 4.15 -11.14 26.12
N LEU A 756 5.22 -10.62 25.51
CA LEU A 756 6.28 -11.45 24.95
C LEU A 756 7.02 -12.21 26.06
N ARG A 757 7.27 -11.57 27.21
CA ARG A 757 7.94 -12.21 28.35
C ARG A 757 7.11 -13.32 28.98
N ASP A 758 5.80 -13.11 29.14
CA ASP A 758 4.85 -14.08 29.69
C ASP A 758 4.69 -15.31 28.78
N GLN A 759 4.90 -15.13 27.47
CA GLN A 759 4.96 -16.23 26.51
C GLN A 759 6.34 -16.90 26.43
N GLU A 760 7.32 -16.47 27.24
CA GLU A 760 8.72 -16.89 27.15
C GLU A 760 9.35 -16.66 25.76
N LEU A 761 8.84 -15.67 25.02
CA LEU A 761 9.30 -15.31 23.68
C LEU A 761 10.43 -14.28 23.76
N TYR A 762 11.65 -14.77 24.02
CA TYR A 762 12.84 -13.93 24.15
C TYR A 762 13.37 -13.38 22.81
N PRO A 763 14.02 -12.19 22.81
CA PRO A 763 14.59 -11.57 21.61
C PRO A 763 15.47 -12.47 20.74
N GLN A 764 16.18 -13.44 21.32
CA GLN A 764 17.01 -14.39 20.58
C GLN A 764 16.26 -15.20 19.51
N TYR A 765 14.93 -15.38 19.65
CA TYR A 765 14.15 -16.20 18.73
C TYR A 765 13.73 -15.46 17.46
N TYR A 766 13.75 -14.12 17.46
CA TYR A 766 13.30 -13.31 16.33
C TYR A 766 14.32 -12.23 15.92
N SER A 767 14.91 -11.52 16.87
CA SER A 767 15.76 -10.36 16.60
C SER A 767 17.23 -10.67 16.35
N PHE A 768 17.70 -11.88 16.67
CA PHE A 768 19.09 -12.27 16.42
C PHE A 768 19.45 -12.10 14.93
N ARG A 769 18.62 -12.65 14.04
CA ARG A 769 18.79 -12.57 12.58
C ARG A 769 18.62 -11.14 12.05
N TRP A 770 17.65 -10.41 12.59
CA TRP A 770 17.38 -9.01 12.25
C TRP A 770 18.60 -8.13 12.45
N LEU A 771 19.26 -8.28 13.60
CA LEU A 771 20.39 -7.47 14.01
C LEU A 771 21.69 -7.93 13.34
N THR A 772 21.98 -9.24 13.30
CA THR A 772 23.22 -9.75 12.70
C THR A 772 23.28 -9.51 11.19
N LEU A 773 22.13 -9.58 10.49
CA LEU A 773 22.05 -9.43 9.04
C LEU A 773 21.58 -8.04 8.59
N LEU A 774 21.48 -7.07 9.52
CA LEU A 774 21.01 -5.71 9.22
C LEU A 774 19.69 -5.69 8.42
N LEU A 775 18.75 -6.58 8.81
CA LEU A 775 17.42 -6.77 8.22
C LEU A 775 17.38 -7.25 6.77
N SER A 776 18.50 -7.69 6.19
CA SER A 776 18.58 -8.05 4.76
C SER A 776 17.70 -9.22 4.34
N GLN A 777 17.30 -10.08 5.28
CA GLN A 777 16.40 -11.21 5.02
C GLN A 777 14.94 -10.95 5.46
N GLU A 778 14.63 -9.82 6.10
CA GLU A 778 13.25 -9.49 6.47
C GLU A 778 12.51 -8.73 5.36
N PHE A 779 13.27 -8.05 4.51
CA PHE A 779 12.75 -7.14 3.51
C PHE A 779 13.31 -7.50 2.13
N PRO A 780 12.56 -7.26 1.04
CA PRO A 780 13.07 -7.43 -0.31
C PRO A 780 14.22 -6.44 -0.57
N LEU A 781 15.13 -6.79 -1.49
CA LEU A 781 16.36 -6.03 -1.72
C LEU A 781 16.16 -4.50 -1.87
N PRO A 782 15.18 -3.97 -2.64
CA PRO A 782 14.97 -2.52 -2.74
C PRO A 782 14.71 -1.84 -1.39
N ASP A 783 13.95 -2.49 -0.51
CA ASP A 783 13.66 -1.98 0.83
C ASP A 783 14.90 -2.08 1.73
N VAL A 784 15.70 -3.14 1.59
CA VAL A 784 17.00 -3.27 2.28
C VAL A 784 17.92 -2.10 1.90
N LEU A 785 18.02 -1.77 0.61
CA LEU A 785 18.81 -0.60 0.15
C LEU A 785 18.31 0.69 0.80
N ARG A 786 16.99 0.88 0.86
CA ARG A 786 16.36 2.05 1.48
C ARG A 786 16.62 2.11 2.99
N ILE A 787 16.56 0.98 3.71
CA ILE A 787 16.90 0.90 5.13
C ILE A 787 18.37 1.29 5.33
N TRP A 788 19.25 0.74 4.52
CA TRP A 788 20.69 0.94 4.63
C TRP A 788 21.11 2.37 4.30
N ASP A 789 20.40 3.05 3.39
CA ASP A 789 20.56 4.49 3.17
C ASP A 789 20.37 5.27 4.49
N SER A 790 19.37 4.91 5.32
CA SER A 790 19.15 5.53 6.64
C SER A 790 20.13 5.05 7.70
N VAL A 791 20.37 3.74 7.80
CA VAL A 791 21.27 3.16 8.80
C VAL A 791 22.67 3.70 8.61
N PHE A 792 23.24 3.63 7.40
CA PHE A 792 24.61 4.13 7.17
C PHE A 792 24.72 5.63 7.41
N ALA A 793 23.70 6.40 7.04
CA ALA A 793 23.66 7.84 7.23
C ALA A 793 23.62 8.26 8.71
N ASP A 794 22.99 7.48 9.59
CA ASP A 794 22.89 7.82 11.00
C ASP A 794 24.25 7.69 11.73
N HIS A 795 24.55 8.65 12.59
CA HIS A 795 25.80 8.72 13.35
C HIS A 795 25.85 7.71 14.51
N LYS A 796 24.68 7.24 14.96
CA LYS A 796 24.46 6.13 15.89
C LYS A 796 23.71 5.01 15.18
N ARG A 797 24.18 4.62 13.99
CA ARG A 797 23.53 3.66 13.09
C ARG A 797 22.99 2.39 13.74
N TYR A 798 23.70 1.83 14.73
CA TYR A 798 23.27 0.61 15.40
C TYR A 798 22.21 0.85 16.48
N ASP A 799 22.20 2.02 17.12
CA ASP A 799 21.06 2.46 17.95
C ASP A 799 19.83 2.71 17.07
N PHE A 800 20.02 3.31 15.89
CA PHE A 800 18.94 3.50 14.93
C PHE A 800 18.40 2.17 14.38
N LEU A 801 19.27 1.19 14.12
CA LEU A 801 18.86 -0.18 13.77
C LEU A 801 17.98 -0.80 14.88
N ILE A 802 18.35 -0.63 16.15
CA ILE A 802 17.52 -1.07 17.28
C ILE A 802 16.15 -0.38 17.27
N LYS A 803 16.10 0.93 16.99
CA LYS A 803 14.82 1.66 16.84
C LYS A 803 13.97 1.11 15.68
N ILE A 804 14.57 0.73 14.56
CA ILE A 804 13.86 0.09 13.45
C ILE A 804 13.27 -1.25 13.91
N CYS A 805 14.05 -2.11 14.56
CA CYS A 805 13.56 -3.38 15.10
C CYS A 805 12.44 -3.17 16.13
N CYS A 806 12.55 -2.16 17.00
CA CYS A 806 11.49 -1.83 17.96
C CYS A 806 10.22 -1.33 17.24
N SER A 807 10.39 -0.49 16.22
CA SER A 807 9.30 0.01 15.38
C SER A 807 8.52 -1.12 14.71
N MET A 808 9.23 -2.14 14.18
CA MET A 808 8.64 -3.35 13.62
C MET A 808 7.73 -4.05 14.64
N ILE A 809 8.20 -4.26 15.87
CA ILE A 809 7.40 -4.90 16.93
C ILE A 809 6.18 -4.06 17.28
N LEU A 810 6.34 -2.75 17.45
CA LEU A 810 5.28 -1.83 17.83
C LEU A 810 4.19 -1.69 16.75
N LEU A 811 4.53 -1.89 15.47
CA LEU A 811 3.56 -1.90 14.37
C LEU A 811 2.68 -3.16 14.37
N LEU A 812 3.14 -4.23 15.02
CA LEU A 812 2.42 -5.49 15.19
C LEU A 812 1.74 -5.61 16.56
N ARG A 813 1.68 -4.52 17.32
CA ARG A 813 1.16 -4.45 18.70
C ARG A 813 -0.12 -5.25 18.90
N GLU A 814 -1.18 -4.89 18.18
CA GLU A 814 -2.51 -5.50 18.36
C GLU A 814 -2.48 -7.01 18.13
N GLN A 815 -1.77 -7.46 17.09
CA GLN A 815 -1.61 -8.87 16.77
C GLN A 815 -0.82 -9.60 17.87
N ILE A 816 0.23 -8.98 18.43
CA ILE A 816 1.05 -9.59 19.48
C ILE A 816 0.23 -9.80 20.76
N LEU A 817 -0.61 -8.84 21.13
CA LEU A 817 -1.45 -8.90 22.32
C LEU A 817 -2.54 -9.99 22.20
N GLU A 818 -3.11 -10.17 21.01
CA GLU A 818 -4.17 -11.16 20.76
C GLU A 818 -3.65 -12.60 20.57
N ASN A 819 -2.49 -12.77 19.94
CA ASN A 819 -1.97 -14.07 19.55
C ASN A 819 -1.36 -14.87 20.72
N ASP A 820 -1.23 -16.18 20.51
CA ASP A 820 -0.46 -17.10 21.37
C ASP A 820 1.03 -17.17 20.97
N PHE A 821 1.81 -17.94 21.74
CA PHE A 821 3.26 -18.08 21.50
C PHE A 821 3.58 -18.53 20.07
N ALA A 822 2.89 -19.56 19.56
CA ALA A 822 3.18 -20.13 18.25
C ALA A 822 2.94 -19.12 17.11
N ASN A 823 1.83 -18.38 17.17
CA ASN A 823 1.53 -17.36 16.19
C ASN A 823 2.47 -16.15 16.30
N ASN A 824 2.82 -15.72 17.51
CA ASN A 824 3.76 -14.62 17.72
C ASN A 824 5.19 -14.94 17.27
N VAL A 825 5.69 -16.15 17.53
CA VAL A 825 6.97 -16.62 16.99
C VAL A 825 6.94 -16.53 15.46
N LYS A 826 5.90 -17.07 14.83
CA LYS A 826 5.78 -17.09 13.37
C LYS A 826 5.67 -15.68 12.78
N LEU A 827 4.89 -14.81 13.42
CA LEU A 827 4.68 -13.43 13.03
C LEU A 827 5.97 -12.61 13.08
N LEU A 828 6.74 -12.74 14.17
CA LEU A 828 8.02 -12.05 14.32
C LEU A 828 9.12 -12.68 13.45
N GLN A 829 9.10 -13.99 13.19
CA GLN A 829 10.08 -14.61 12.30
C GLN A 829 9.80 -14.37 10.81
N ASN A 830 8.54 -14.11 10.45
CA ASN A 830 8.10 -13.83 9.08
C ASN A 830 7.33 -12.50 9.08
N PHE A 831 8.08 -11.40 9.18
CA PHE A 831 7.50 -10.06 9.26
C PHE A 831 6.58 -9.80 8.06
N PRO A 832 5.35 -9.29 8.27
CA PRO A 832 4.41 -9.07 7.17
C PRO A 832 4.88 -7.94 6.24
N THR A 833 4.53 -8.05 4.96
CA THR A 833 4.86 -7.02 3.97
C THR A 833 4.23 -5.68 4.36
N MET A 834 5.06 -4.65 4.46
CA MET A 834 4.67 -3.31 4.91
C MET A 834 5.52 -2.25 4.20
N ASP A 835 4.96 -1.05 3.98
CA ASP A 835 5.73 0.09 3.48
C ASP A 835 6.85 0.45 4.46
N ILE A 836 8.10 0.32 3.99
CA ILE A 836 9.28 0.56 4.81
C ILE A 836 9.35 1.99 5.34
N ASN A 837 8.77 2.97 4.64
CA ASN A 837 8.74 4.35 5.11
C ASN A 837 7.89 4.52 6.37
N VAL A 838 6.89 3.66 6.59
CA VAL A 838 6.11 3.64 7.84
C VAL A 838 6.99 3.16 9.00
N VAL A 839 7.74 2.08 8.80
CA VAL A 839 8.67 1.52 9.79
C VAL A 839 9.73 2.55 10.16
N LEU A 840 10.37 3.17 9.15
CA LEU A 840 11.41 4.19 9.34
C LEU A 840 10.88 5.45 10.02
N ARG A 841 9.72 5.97 9.60
CA ARG A 841 9.12 7.17 10.21
C ARG A 841 8.79 6.94 11.68
N ARG A 842 8.24 5.75 12.02
CA ARG A 842 7.98 5.39 13.40
C ARG A 842 9.28 5.22 14.19
N ALA A 843 10.32 4.63 13.61
CA ALA A 843 11.63 4.50 14.25
C ALA A 843 12.26 5.86 14.59
N THR A 844 12.16 6.85 13.69
CA THR A 844 12.62 8.23 13.94
C THR A 844 11.86 8.92 15.08
N ASN A 845 10.62 8.51 15.35
CA ASN A 845 9.80 9.05 16.43
C ASN A 845 10.00 8.32 17.78
N LEU A 846 10.89 7.33 17.85
CA LEU A 846 11.25 6.63 19.10
C LEU A 846 12.37 7.34 19.88
N ASP A 847 12.65 8.60 19.57
CA ASP A 847 13.52 9.47 20.37
C ASP A 847 12.84 9.95 21.66
#